data_AF-A0A2P5MDX6-F1
#
_entry.id   AF-A0A2P5MDX6-F1
#
_cell.length_a   1.000
_cell.length_b   1.000
_cell.length_c   1.000
_cell.angle_alpha   90.00
_cell.angle_beta   90.00
_cell.angle_gamma   90.00
#
_symmetry.space_group_name_H-M   'P 1'
#
loop_
_entity.id
_entity.type
_entity.pdbx_description
1 polymer ?
#
loop_
_entity_poly.entity_id
_entity_poly.type
_entity_poly.pdbx_seq_one_letter_code
_entity_poly.pdbx_strand_id
1 'polypeptide(L)'
;MGTDGFFSFASANLLPVSLNDPFNSALAIGGNGGQGGNGSNGNIVNLFPFNAGSGITIIGGGGLGGTSTTITNGGNGGQGGNGGQAFANSVTNNSFAVTASSVAVGGNGGEGGFGGNGFTNFGTNSSQPGQGGQGGNGGNANSNAHAQSSDGGDVFANVSQTGGSGGNGGRGGAANFALFLDDPNRGNGGNGADSHLLNAATGSTSGNLSLFQTATAGNGGLGAFGGKAGNGSAELSFSDSQAKKISTFNASSGGNSGLGNTKSEIGGAATSISSITSTIASEISVVNSAFGGNGGSLGTLAQDKSAGGGKANSNAEARNSGNASVFVSSNAVGGHGGNTGNLVNGVSGSGGNANSYAVGNNSNSGSVTVISNASGGNSGQSVDPRTIVLSGQEFFSNIGGSADAYAKATSTQGNSVATATANAGLGTLPELVKAHAVSSGGAGSEATAQATARDISVSVKSRTDQQTAGISESFASIGQALPTEANQTDEAIRTYASLLPDAEIAQTALLNQTLVNQNFDFTGDSTAILLANLSVINTENTPGLHTFHSSLDLSFDTAGIANPQDLLLGFLTPSFGNTNLAAGDKLIFSYSIEGVLSQSFTLDAENIDNAYDFFNGRTLNLGQLTGLTDSNSVLKLAFNLVLETQTAGAGLDLGLIVGNSTFVTSSNSPLSSVPLPAGVWLFTSGLLGWLGTNRRK
;
A
#
# COMPACT_ATOMS: atom_id res chain seq x y z
N MET A 1 -25.14 41.50 19.50
CA MET A 1 -24.67 42.41 18.43
C MET A 1 -23.30 42.91 18.84
N GLY A 2 -22.25 42.19 18.47
CA GLY A 2 -20.86 42.58 18.71
C GLY A 2 -20.19 42.71 17.35
N THR A 3 -19.54 43.85 17.12
CA THR A 3 -18.96 44.29 15.85
C THR A 3 -17.87 43.35 15.34
N ASP A 4 -18.01 42.91 14.09
CA ASP A 4 -16.97 42.21 13.33
C ASP A 4 -15.76 43.13 13.12
N GLY A 5 -14.73 42.97 13.93
CA GLY A 5 -13.44 43.61 13.73
C GLY A 5 -12.68 42.91 12.60
N PHE A 6 -12.88 43.36 11.36
CA PHE A 6 -12.02 43.05 10.23
C PHE A 6 -10.61 43.62 10.50
N PHE A 7 -9.67 42.78 10.95
CA PHE A 7 -8.26 43.13 10.93
C PHE A 7 -7.70 42.88 9.53
N SER A 8 -7.60 43.96 8.74
CA SER A 8 -6.78 43.98 7.52
C SER A 8 -5.30 43.94 7.93
N PHE A 9 -4.60 42.87 7.60
CA PHE A 9 -3.15 42.83 7.70
C PHE A 9 -2.57 43.51 6.45
N ALA A 10 -1.93 44.67 6.66
CA ALA A 10 -1.14 45.33 5.63
C ALA A 10 0.03 44.43 5.24
N SER A 11 0.19 44.16 3.94
CA SER A 11 1.39 43.56 3.38
C SER A 11 2.59 44.44 3.76
N ALA A 12 3.46 43.95 4.64
CA ALA A 12 4.73 44.61 4.91
C ALA A 12 5.56 44.58 3.61
N ASN A 13 5.85 45.75 3.05
CA ASN A 13 6.83 45.89 1.98
C ASN A 13 8.18 45.39 2.51
N LEU A 14 8.59 44.20 2.08
CA LEU A 14 9.90 43.63 2.34
C LEU A 14 10.95 44.50 1.62
N LEU A 15 11.85 45.11 2.40
CA LEU A 15 13.05 45.76 1.90
C LEU A 15 13.94 44.73 1.16
N PRO A 16 14.55 45.07 0.02
CA PRO A 16 15.42 44.16 -0.71
C PRO A 16 16.73 43.99 0.07
N VAL A 17 16.91 42.84 0.72
CA VAL A 17 18.16 42.47 1.40
C VAL A 17 18.72 41.21 0.76
N SER A 18 19.96 41.33 0.29
CA SER A 18 20.94 40.32 -0.17
C SER A 18 20.42 38.95 -0.63
N LEU A 19 20.36 38.77 -1.95
CA LEU A 19 20.04 37.53 -2.69
C LEU A 19 21.09 36.40 -2.57
N ASN A 20 22.07 36.48 -1.65
CA ASN A 20 23.24 35.58 -1.64
C ASN A 20 23.26 34.55 -0.50
N ASP A 21 22.19 34.36 0.26
CA ASP A 21 22.18 33.29 1.27
C ASP A 21 21.93 31.91 0.61
N PRO A 22 22.82 30.93 0.76
CA PRO A 22 22.61 29.57 0.24
C PRO A 22 21.53 28.78 1.00
N PHE A 23 21.02 29.28 2.13
CA PHE A 23 20.01 28.61 2.95
C PHE A 23 18.77 29.50 3.18
N ASN A 24 17.60 29.00 2.80
CA ASN A 24 16.32 29.61 3.15
C ASN A 24 15.35 28.57 3.73
N SER A 25 14.71 28.94 4.84
CA SER A 25 13.75 28.10 5.54
C SER A 25 12.51 28.90 5.97
N ALA A 26 11.34 28.31 5.80
CA ALA A 26 10.06 28.86 6.23
C ALA A 26 9.33 27.86 7.13
N LEU A 27 8.81 28.31 8.27
CA LEU A 27 8.00 27.53 9.20
C LEU A 27 6.70 28.27 9.49
N ALA A 28 5.56 27.63 9.27
CA ALA A 28 4.24 28.15 9.60
C ALA A 28 3.47 27.16 10.47
N ILE A 29 2.86 27.67 11.55
CA ILE A 29 2.03 26.88 12.47
C ILE A 29 0.68 27.60 12.61
N GLY A 30 -0.40 26.90 12.30
CA GLY A 30 -1.76 27.41 12.41
C GLY A 30 -2.19 27.52 13.86
N GLY A 31 -2.94 28.57 14.21
CA GLY A 31 -3.47 28.74 15.56
C GLY A 31 -4.48 27.65 15.91
N ASN A 32 -4.51 27.18 17.16
CA ASN A 32 -5.52 26.22 17.61
C ASN A 32 -6.91 26.87 17.71
N GLY A 33 -7.96 26.08 17.47
CA GLY A 33 -9.34 26.48 17.70
C GLY A 33 -9.63 26.68 19.19
N GLY A 34 -10.47 27.67 19.51
CA GLY A 34 -10.88 27.94 20.89
C GLY A 34 -11.79 26.84 21.47
N GLN A 35 -11.73 26.62 22.79
CA GLN A 35 -12.64 25.71 23.49
C GLN A 35 -14.08 26.26 23.53
N GLY A 36 -15.07 25.39 23.32
CA GLY A 36 -16.47 25.73 23.49
C GLY A 36 -16.83 25.89 24.97
N GLY A 37 -16.96 27.12 25.48
CA GLY A 37 -17.53 27.34 26.83
C GLY A 37 -17.00 28.54 27.61
N ASN A 38 -15.85 29.11 27.23
CA ASN A 38 -15.45 30.45 27.66
C ASN A 38 -14.48 31.02 26.63
N GLY A 39 -14.89 32.11 25.97
CA GLY A 39 -14.17 32.71 24.85
C GLY A 39 -12.74 33.07 25.22
N SER A 40 -11.78 32.38 24.61
CA SER A 40 -10.45 32.92 24.37
C SER A 40 -10.09 32.69 22.92
N ASN A 41 -9.69 33.77 22.25
CA ASN A 41 -9.22 33.76 20.87
C ASN A 41 -7.93 32.95 20.78
N GLY A 42 -7.83 32.07 19.78
CA GLY A 42 -6.58 31.37 19.49
C GLY A 42 -5.45 32.38 19.27
N ASN A 43 -4.36 32.24 20.04
CA ASN A 43 -3.19 33.08 19.86
C ASN A 43 -2.50 32.75 18.53
N ILE A 44 -2.23 33.80 17.75
CA ILE A 44 -1.33 33.74 16.59
C ILE A 44 0.10 33.76 17.16
N VAL A 45 0.83 32.65 17.00
CA VAL A 45 2.27 32.62 17.30
C VAL A 45 3.00 33.21 16.09
N ASN A 46 3.44 34.46 16.19
CA ASN A 46 4.33 35.05 15.19
C ASN A 46 5.72 34.41 15.30
N LEU A 47 6.12 33.63 14.29
CA LEU A 47 7.50 33.21 14.08
C LEU A 47 8.18 34.23 13.16
N PHE A 48 9.32 34.75 13.58
CA PHE A 48 10.13 35.66 12.77
C PHE A 48 10.76 34.89 11.60
N PRO A 49 10.72 35.41 10.36
CA PRO A 49 11.50 34.85 9.26
C PRO A 49 13.00 34.93 9.61
N PHE A 50 13.72 33.83 9.47
CA PHE A 50 15.18 33.79 9.71
C PHE A 50 15.98 34.35 8.53
N ASN A 51 15.34 34.71 7.41
CA ASN A 51 16.01 35.34 6.28
C ASN A 51 15.07 36.07 5.32
N ALA A 52 15.60 37.08 4.61
CA ALA A 52 14.87 38.05 3.78
C ALA A 52 14.17 37.48 2.51
N GLY A 53 14.20 36.16 2.29
CA GLY A 53 13.50 35.46 1.20
C GLY A 53 12.40 34.49 1.66
N SER A 54 12.08 34.43 2.95
CA SER A 54 11.03 33.53 3.49
C SER A 54 9.71 34.27 3.67
N GLY A 55 8.64 33.75 3.09
CA GLY A 55 7.27 34.23 3.30
C GLY A 55 6.54 33.32 4.28
N ILE A 56 6.20 33.84 5.47
CA ILE A 56 5.38 33.14 6.47
C ILE A 56 4.04 33.87 6.58
N THR A 57 2.93 33.18 6.36
CA THR A 57 1.59 33.71 6.63
C THR A 57 0.83 32.75 7.52
N ILE A 58 0.41 33.24 8.70
CA ILE A 58 -0.37 32.48 9.67
C ILE A 58 -1.75 33.11 9.73
N ILE A 59 -2.80 32.34 9.41
CA ILE A 59 -4.19 32.79 9.53
C ILE A 59 -4.81 32.07 10.73
N GLY A 60 -4.91 32.79 11.86
CA GLY A 60 -5.51 32.26 13.09
C GLY A 60 -7.00 31.96 12.93
N GLY A 61 -7.44 30.78 13.36
CA GLY A 61 -8.85 30.42 13.48
C GLY A 61 -9.41 30.91 14.81
N GLY A 62 -10.24 31.95 14.80
CA GLY A 62 -10.98 32.41 15.98
C GLY A 62 -12.42 31.92 15.94
N GLY A 63 -12.84 31.11 16.91
CA GLY A 63 -14.23 30.74 17.14
C GLY A 63 -14.78 31.43 18.39
N LEU A 64 -15.93 32.10 18.28
CA LEU A 64 -16.65 32.68 19.42
C LEU A 64 -17.52 31.61 20.10
N GLY A 65 -17.24 31.30 21.37
CA GLY A 65 -18.04 30.38 22.18
C GLY A 65 -19.38 31.00 22.61
N GLY A 66 -20.46 30.22 22.54
CA GLY A 66 -21.78 30.62 23.02
C GLY A 66 -21.92 30.47 24.54
N THR A 67 -22.53 31.47 25.20
CA THR A 67 -22.90 31.45 26.62
C THR A 67 -24.29 30.85 26.82
N SER A 68 -24.44 29.86 27.70
CA SER A 68 -25.75 29.32 28.13
C SER A 68 -26.32 30.13 29.29
N THR A 69 -27.54 30.67 29.16
CA THR A 69 -28.16 31.60 30.13
C THR A 69 -29.45 31.10 30.80
N THR A 70 -29.65 29.80 31.01
CA THR A 70 -30.86 29.30 31.70
C THR A 70 -30.58 28.17 32.68
N ILE A 71 -31.05 28.35 33.93
CA ILE A 71 -30.67 27.58 35.13
C ILE A 71 -31.57 26.33 35.35
N THR A 72 -32.63 26.14 34.57
CA THR A 72 -33.65 25.11 34.90
C THR A 72 -33.59 23.83 34.05
N ASN A 73 -32.83 23.80 32.95
CA ASN A 73 -32.53 22.59 32.17
C ASN A 73 -31.01 22.52 31.95
N GLY A 74 -30.40 21.33 31.99
CA GLY A 74 -28.96 21.19 31.71
C GLY A 74 -28.64 21.74 30.32
N GLY A 75 -27.91 22.85 30.23
CA GLY A 75 -27.60 23.49 28.94
C GLY A 75 -26.69 22.60 28.09
N ASN A 76 -26.83 22.65 26.76
CA ASN A 76 -25.90 21.99 25.86
C ASN A 76 -24.52 22.67 25.90
N GLY A 77 -23.46 21.89 25.77
CA GLY A 77 -22.09 22.40 25.66
C GLY A 77 -21.88 23.20 24.37
N GLY A 78 -21.04 24.24 24.42
CA GLY A 78 -20.69 25.04 23.24
C GLY A 78 -19.86 24.26 22.22
N GLN A 79 -19.92 24.62 20.94
CA GLN A 79 -19.09 23.99 19.90
C GLN A 79 -17.62 24.44 20.03
N GLY A 80 -16.68 23.53 19.74
CA GLY A 80 -15.26 23.87 19.60
C GLY A 80 -14.99 24.65 18.31
N GLY A 81 -14.06 25.62 18.36
CA GLY A 81 -13.65 26.38 17.19
C GLY A 81 -12.81 25.55 16.22
N ASN A 82 -12.81 25.88 14.92
CA ASN A 82 -11.92 25.19 13.96
C ASN A 82 -10.45 25.63 14.14
N GLY A 83 -9.53 24.74 13.78
CA GLY A 83 -8.11 25.03 13.69
C GLY A 83 -7.77 26.03 12.58
N GLY A 84 -6.77 26.87 12.82
CA GLY A 84 -6.26 27.86 11.89
C GLY A 84 -5.43 27.28 10.76
N GLN A 85 -5.29 28.04 9.68
CA GLN A 85 -4.53 27.62 8.51
C GLN A 85 -3.05 28.05 8.63
N ALA A 86 -2.15 27.25 8.06
CA ALA A 86 -0.72 27.56 7.98
C ALA A 86 -0.22 27.64 6.54
N PHE A 87 0.53 28.70 6.21
CA PHE A 87 1.17 28.86 4.90
C PHE A 87 2.68 29.15 5.05
N ALA A 88 3.52 28.26 4.52
CA ALA A 88 4.98 28.42 4.49
C ALA A 88 5.50 28.43 3.04
N ASN A 89 6.31 29.42 2.69
CA ASN A 89 6.94 29.49 1.36
C ASN A 89 8.42 29.87 1.48
N SER A 90 9.30 29.07 0.85
CA SER A 90 10.75 29.30 0.80
C SER A 90 11.23 29.33 -0.65
N VAL A 91 11.84 30.44 -1.07
CA VAL A 91 12.41 30.60 -2.41
C VAL A 91 13.86 31.04 -2.31
N THR A 92 14.76 30.38 -3.03
CA THR A 92 16.19 30.71 -3.03
C THR A 92 16.80 30.53 -4.42
N ASN A 93 17.65 31.47 -4.80
CA ASN A 93 18.36 31.47 -6.08
C ASN A 93 19.79 31.96 -5.83
N ASN A 94 20.79 31.14 -6.13
CA ASN A 94 22.20 31.46 -5.89
C ASN A 94 23.09 30.84 -6.98
N SER A 95 24.34 31.26 -7.07
CA SER A 95 25.35 30.63 -7.91
C SER A 95 25.90 29.32 -7.31
N PHE A 96 25.88 29.19 -5.98
CA PHE A 96 26.48 28.05 -5.27
C PHE A 96 25.43 26.97 -4.91
N ALA A 97 25.78 26.03 -4.03
CA ALA A 97 24.81 25.07 -3.51
C ALA A 97 23.69 25.78 -2.74
N VAL A 98 22.45 25.32 -2.92
CA VAL A 98 21.24 25.99 -2.41
C VAL A 98 20.33 25.00 -1.70
N THR A 99 19.80 25.42 -0.56
CA THR A 99 18.76 24.71 0.19
C THR A 99 17.54 25.59 0.42
N ALA A 100 16.38 25.15 -0.05
CA ALA A 100 15.07 25.69 0.31
C ALA A 100 14.30 24.68 1.17
N SER A 101 13.80 25.09 2.33
CA SER A 101 12.94 24.24 3.15
C SER A 101 11.67 24.96 3.59
N SER A 102 10.53 24.30 3.48
CA SER A 102 9.25 24.83 3.97
C SER A 102 8.52 23.77 4.79
N VAL A 103 7.98 24.20 5.93
CA VAL A 103 7.19 23.35 6.83
C VAL A 103 5.92 24.10 7.23
N ALA A 104 4.75 23.50 7.00
CA ALA A 104 3.47 24.04 7.44
C ALA A 104 2.69 23.01 8.27
N VAL A 105 2.17 23.44 9.43
CA VAL A 105 1.37 22.61 10.34
C VAL A 105 0.04 23.31 10.61
N GLY A 106 -1.08 22.68 10.25
CA GLY A 106 -2.41 23.20 10.50
C GLY A 106 -2.75 23.21 11.98
N GLY A 107 -3.54 24.19 12.42
CA GLY A 107 -3.96 24.28 13.82
C GLY A 107 -4.92 23.16 14.20
N ASN A 108 -4.93 22.72 15.46
CA ASN A 108 -5.90 21.73 15.91
C ASN A 108 -7.29 22.37 16.09
N GLY A 109 -8.34 21.59 15.91
CA GLY A 109 -9.69 21.95 16.29
C GLY A 109 -9.81 22.09 17.82
N GLY A 110 -10.64 23.02 18.26
CA GLY A 110 -10.96 23.26 19.66
C GLY A 110 -11.89 22.18 20.21
N GLU A 111 -11.82 21.96 21.51
CA GLU A 111 -12.70 20.99 22.18
C GLU A 111 -14.13 21.52 22.31
N GLY A 112 -15.10 20.62 22.18
CA GLY A 112 -16.49 20.89 22.51
C GLY A 112 -16.69 21.06 24.01
N GLY A 113 -17.63 21.92 24.38
CA GLY A 113 -17.97 22.23 25.76
C GLY A 113 -18.70 21.11 26.48
N PHE A 114 -18.60 21.12 27.80
CA PHE A 114 -19.36 20.17 28.62
C PHE A 114 -20.85 20.51 28.64
N GLY A 115 -21.70 19.49 28.52
CA GLY A 115 -23.13 19.60 28.80
C GLY A 115 -23.36 19.85 30.29
N GLY A 116 -24.35 20.68 30.63
CA GLY A 116 -24.72 20.96 32.00
C GLY A 116 -25.36 19.75 32.67
N ASN A 117 -24.98 19.50 33.93
CA ASN A 117 -25.62 18.46 34.75
C ASN A 117 -27.09 18.81 34.96
N GLY A 118 -27.99 17.89 34.63
CA GLY A 118 -29.40 18.01 34.97
C GLY A 118 -29.59 17.76 36.46
N PHE A 119 -29.99 18.78 37.24
CA PHE A 119 -30.43 18.57 38.61
C PHE A 119 -31.87 18.07 38.60
N THR A 120 -32.09 16.85 39.09
CA THR A 120 -33.44 16.35 39.38
C THR A 120 -34.02 17.11 40.57
N ASN A 121 -34.92 18.05 40.31
CA ASN A 121 -35.73 18.64 41.38
C ASN A 121 -36.74 17.60 41.84
N PHE A 122 -36.80 17.31 43.15
CA PHE A 122 -37.71 16.33 43.75
C PHE A 122 -39.17 16.75 43.51
N GLY A 123 -39.78 16.29 42.40
CA GLY A 123 -41.20 16.55 42.11
C GLY A 123 -41.61 16.58 40.64
N THR A 124 -40.67 16.73 39.70
CA THR A 124 -40.98 16.72 38.25
C THR A 124 -40.08 15.76 37.48
N ASN A 125 -40.68 14.75 36.87
CA ASN A 125 -40.05 13.49 36.44
C ASN A 125 -39.29 13.57 35.08
N SER A 126 -38.62 14.68 34.72
CA SER A 126 -38.00 14.77 33.37
C SER A 126 -36.84 15.76 33.16
N SER A 127 -35.88 15.89 34.09
CA SER A 127 -34.65 16.64 33.76
C SER A 127 -33.71 15.80 32.88
N GLN A 128 -33.73 16.03 31.56
CA GLN A 128 -32.72 15.46 30.67
C GLN A 128 -31.36 16.18 30.87
N PRO A 129 -30.24 15.44 30.98
CA PRO A 129 -28.91 16.05 30.98
C PRO A 129 -28.63 16.76 29.66
N GLY A 130 -27.84 17.84 29.71
CA GLY A 130 -27.41 18.55 28.51
C GLY A 130 -26.43 17.72 27.68
N GLN A 131 -26.50 17.84 26.35
CA GLN A 131 -25.54 17.19 25.45
C GLN A 131 -24.20 17.94 25.47
N GLY A 132 -23.09 17.21 25.31
CA GLY A 132 -21.78 17.80 25.07
C GLY A 132 -21.71 18.49 23.71
N GLY A 133 -20.95 19.58 23.61
CA GLY A 133 -20.69 20.26 22.34
C GLY A 133 -19.80 19.43 21.43
N GLN A 134 -19.84 19.64 20.11
CA GLN A 134 -18.94 18.95 19.18
C GLN A 134 -17.56 19.61 19.16
N GLY A 135 -16.53 18.82 18.87
CA GLY A 135 -15.19 19.32 18.61
C GLY A 135 -15.11 20.06 17.27
N GLY A 136 -14.25 21.08 17.20
CA GLY A 136 -13.97 21.79 15.95
C GLY A 136 -13.12 20.97 15.01
N ASN A 137 -13.13 21.28 13.71
CA ASN A 137 -12.29 20.59 12.73
C ASN A 137 -10.83 21.08 12.80
N GLY A 138 -9.89 20.25 12.38
CA GLY A 138 -8.51 20.64 12.16
C GLY A 138 -8.35 21.68 11.04
N GLY A 139 -7.30 22.48 11.12
CA GLY A 139 -6.95 23.48 10.10
C GLY A 139 -6.05 22.90 9.01
N ASN A 140 -6.14 23.45 7.80
CA ASN A 140 -5.29 23.04 6.68
C ASN A 140 -3.88 23.65 6.77
N ALA A 141 -2.90 22.97 6.18
CA ALA A 141 -1.57 23.50 5.96
C ALA A 141 -1.29 23.62 4.47
N ASN A 142 -0.35 24.49 4.07
CA ASN A 142 0.16 24.61 2.71
C ASN A 142 1.62 25.03 2.77
N SER A 143 2.49 24.30 2.08
CA SER A 143 3.93 24.52 2.13
C SER A 143 4.54 24.41 0.74
N ASN A 144 5.45 25.31 0.35
CA ASN A 144 6.16 25.29 -0.94
C ASN A 144 7.64 25.66 -0.78
N ALA A 145 8.53 24.96 -1.49
CA ALA A 145 9.96 25.23 -1.54
C ALA A 145 10.49 25.23 -2.98
N HIS A 146 11.20 26.29 -3.36
CA HIS A 146 11.88 26.43 -4.64
C HIS A 146 13.36 26.80 -4.43
N ALA A 147 14.26 26.03 -5.03
CA ALA A 147 15.70 26.30 -5.00
C ALA A 147 16.31 26.22 -6.41
N GLN A 148 17.12 27.20 -6.78
CA GLN A 148 17.80 27.25 -8.07
C GLN A 148 19.29 27.54 -7.89
N SER A 149 20.15 26.82 -8.62
CA SER A 149 21.57 27.11 -8.74
C SER A 149 21.97 27.34 -10.20
N SER A 150 22.56 28.49 -10.53
CA SER A 150 22.96 28.81 -11.91
C SER A 150 24.34 28.26 -12.30
N ASP A 151 25.24 28.05 -11.33
CA ASP A 151 26.65 27.74 -11.61
C ASP A 151 27.04 26.30 -11.19
N GLY A 152 26.05 25.40 -11.19
CA GLY A 152 26.25 23.97 -10.97
C GLY A 152 26.40 23.55 -9.50
N GLY A 153 25.99 24.40 -8.56
CA GLY A 153 25.87 24.03 -7.16
C GLY A 153 24.72 23.03 -6.94
N ASP A 154 24.87 22.17 -5.93
CA ASP A 154 23.82 21.20 -5.58
C ASP A 154 22.57 21.93 -5.06
N VAL A 155 21.40 21.45 -5.47
CA VAL A 155 20.10 22.02 -5.10
C VAL A 155 19.31 21.02 -4.27
N PHE A 156 18.84 21.48 -3.13
CA PHE A 156 17.98 20.72 -2.23
C PHE A 156 16.71 21.52 -1.94
N ALA A 157 15.54 20.96 -2.27
CA ALA A 157 14.24 21.52 -1.94
C ALA A 157 13.45 20.54 -1.06
N ASN A 158 13.03 20.97 0.12
CA ASN A 158 12.30 20.15 1.08
C ASN A 158 10.98 20.79 1.50
N VAL A 159 9.90 20.04 1.43
CA VAL A 159 8.55 20.46 1.80
C VAL A 159 7.90 19.47 2.76
N SER A 160 7.35 19.96 3.87
CA SER A 160 6.54 19.16 4.77
C SER A 160 5.24 19.86 5.12
N GLN A 161 4.12 19.14 5.03
CA GLN A 161 2.79 19.65 5.32
C GLN A 161 2.03 18.69 6.22
N THR A 162 1.59 19.19 7.38
CA THR A 162 0.78 18.43 8.34
C THR A 162 -0.58 19.09 8.53
N GLY A 163 -1.67 18.37 8.24
CA GLY A 163 -3.03 18.81 8.57
C GLY A 163 -3.25 18.86 10.08
N GLY A 164 -4.03 19.83 10.55
CA GLY A 164 -4.43 19.92 11.95
C GLY A 164 -5.36 18.79 12.36
N SER A 165 -5.31 18.37 13.62
CA SER A 165 -6.22 17.34 14.15
C SER A 165 -7.58 17.93 14.51
N GLY A 166 -8.64 17.14 14.42
CA GLY A 166 -9.95 17.50 14.94
C GLY A 166 -9.96 17.60 16.47
N GLY A 167 -10.76 18.51 17.00
CA GLY A 167 -10.96 18.69 18.43
C GLY A 167 -11.84 17.60 19.03
N ASN A 168 -11.73 17.37 20.33
CA ASN A 168 -12.56 16.38 21.02
C ASN A 168 -13.99 16.90 21.21
N GLY A 169 -14.99 16.03 21.11
CA GLY A 169 -16.34 16.30 21.56
C GLY A 169 -16.38 16.45 23.08
N GLY A 170 -17.17 17.42 23.55
CA GLY A 170 -17.39 17.66 24.97
C GLY A 170 -18.15 16.52 25.63
N ARG A 171 -17.98 16.34 26.94
CA ARG A 171 -18.78 15.34 27.69
C ARG A 171 -20.20 15.86 27.90
N GLY A 172 -21.19 14.97 27.90
CA GLY A 172 -22.54 15.34 28.31
C GLY A 172 -22.62 15.58 29.82
N GLY A 173 -23.77 16.11 30.25
CA GLY A 173 -24.06 16.28 31.67
C GLY A 173 -24.29 14.93 32.36
N ALA A 174 -23.71 14.72 33.54
CA ALA A 174 -23.95 13.51 34.33
C ALA A 174 -25.31 13.61 35.03
N ALA A 175 -26.24 12.69 34.75
CA ALA A 175 -27.52 12.61 35.45
C ALA A 175 -27.44 11.92 36.83
N ASN A 176 -26.35 11.21 37.14
CA ASN A 176 -26.06 10.64 38.46
C ASN A 176 -24.60 10.18 38.58
N PHE A 177 -24.11 10.04 39.82
CA PHE A 177 -22.74 9.64 40.23
C PHE A 177 -22.38 8.18 39.85
N ALA A 178 -22.57 7.81 38.59
CA ALA A 178 -22.14 6.52 38.02
C ALA A 178 -20.86 6.72 37.18
N LEU A 179 -19.95 5.76 37.25
CA LEU A 179 -18.55 5.82 36.87
C LEU A 179 -18.29 6.05 35.35
N PHE A 180 -18.37 7.30 34.91
CA PHE A 180 -17.53 8.07 33.95
C PHE A 180 -17.03 7.56 32.57
N LEU A 181 -17.29 6.34 32.09
CA LEU A 181 -16.78 5.93 30.76
C LEU A 181 -17.81 5.95 29.63
N ASP A 182 -19.10 5.96 29.98
CA ASP A 182 -20.18 5.51 29.09
C ASP A 182 -21.34 6.53 28.95
N ASP A 183 -21.03 7.77 28.57
CA ASP A 183 -22.06 8.80 28.39
C ASP A 183 -22.53 8.90 26.92
N PRO A 184 -23.76 8.47 26.58
CA PRO A 184 -24.31 8.61 25.22
C PRO A 184 -24.56 10.07 24.83
N ASN A 185 -24.46 11.01 25.76
CA ASN A 185 -24.68 12.44 25.53
C ASN A 185 -23.37 13.20 25.24
N ARG A 186 -22.24 12.53 24.98
CA ARG A 186 -21.03 13.23 24.50
C ARG A 186 -21.28 13.86 23.13
N GLY A 187 -20.62 14.99 22.87
CA GLY A 187 -20.56 15.55 21.53
C GLY A 187 -19.66 14.73 20.60
N ASN A 188 -19.77 15.01 19.31
CA ASN A 188 -18.95 14.35 18.29
C ASN A 188 -17.52 14.90 18.27
N GLY A 189 -16.56 14.06 17.92
CA GLY A 189 -15.21 14.52 17.60
C GLY A 189 -15.21 15.31 16.29
N GLY A 190 -14.36 16.35 16.23
CA GLY A 190 -14.13 17.10 15.00
C GLY A 190 -13.31 16.29 13.99
N ASN A 191 -13.39 16.65 12.72
CA ASN A 191 -12.63 15.96 11.68
C ASN A 191 -11.18 16.46 11.60
N GLY A 192 -10.26 15.57 11.25
CA GLY A 192 -8.89 15.93 10.87
C GLY A 192 -8.85 16.62 9.51
N ALA A 193 -7.87 17.49 9.31
CA ALA A 193 -7.69 18.21 8.05
C ALA A 193 -6.97 17.34 7.00
N ASP A 194 -7.36 17.50 5.73
CA ASP A 194 -6.64 16.91 4.61
C ASP A 194 -5.28 17.60 4.40
N SER A 195 -4.32 16.88 3.81
CA SER A 195 -3.02 17.41 3.42
C SER A 195 -2.72 17.04 1.97
N HIS A 196 -2.46 18.04 1.13
CA HIS A 196 -2.27 17.90 -0.30
C HIS A 196 -1.06 18.71 -0.77
N LEU A 197 -0.04 18.02 -1.28
CA LEU A 197 1.12 18.60 -1.93
C LEU A 197 1.10 18.27 -3.42
N LEU A 198 1.27 19.28 -4.27
CA LEU A 198 1.39 19.12 -5.73
C LEU A 198 2.58 19.93 -6.20
N ASN A 199 3.65 19.25 -6.63
CA ASN A 199 4.90 19.85 -7.10
C ASN A 199 5.41 20.93 -6.14
N ALA A 200 5.31 20.67 -4.84
CA ALA A 200 5.59 21.69 -3.84
C ALA A 200 7.10 21.89 -3.65
N ALA A 201 7.89 20.84 -3.86
CA ALA A 201 9.35 20.90 -3.95
C ALA A 201 9.77 21.02 -5.41
N THR A 202 10.41 22.12 -5.79
CA THR A 202 10.92 22.34 -7.16
C THR A 202 12.33 22.91 -7.15
N GLY A 203 13.05 22.75 -8.26
CA GLY A 203 14.34 23.39 -8.44
C GLY A 203 14.97 23.14 -9.79
N SER A 204 16.13 23.74 -10.01
CA SER A 204 16.94 23.53 -11.22
C SER A 204 18.41 23.81 -10.93
N THR A 205 19.29 22.98 -11.51
CA THR A 205 20.75 23.11 -11.43
C THR A 205 21.42 22.24 -12.49
N SER A 206 22.70 22.51 -12.79
CA SER A 206 23.57 21.57 -13.49
C SER A 206 24.35 20.62 -12.55
N GLY A 207 24.27 20.84 -11.23
CA GLY A 207 24.79 19.97 -10.17
C GLY A 207 23.84 18.82 -9.82
N ASN A 208 23.87 18.37 -8.56
CA ASN A 208 22.89 17.39 -8.06
C ASN A 208 21.59 18.08 -7.66
N LEU A 209 20.45 17.49 -8.01
CA LEU A 209 19.13 17.99 -7.63
C LEU A 209 18.43 16.98 -6.71
N SER A 210 17.90 17.50 -5.60
CA SER A 210 17.24 16.73 -4.55
C SER A 210 15.89 17.36 -4.20
N LEU A 211 14.79 16.64 -4.43
CA LEU A 211 13.42 17.12 -4.20
C LEU A 211 12.71 16.22 -3.17
N PHE A 212 12.34 16.79 -2.04
CA PHE A 212 11.72 16.08 -0.92
C PHE A 212 10.37 16.69 -0.60
N GLN A 213 9.31 15.88 -0.56
CA GLN A 213 8.00 16.34 -0.12
C GLN A 213 7.28 15.29 0.74
N THR A 214 6.57 15.74 1.78
CA THR A 214 5.82 14.89 2.71
C THR A 214 4.49 15.51 3.11
N ALA A 215 3.38 14.83 2.83
CA ALA A 215 2.03 15.24 3.20
C ALA A 215 1.44 14.33 4.29
N THR A 216 1.28 14.83 5.51
CA THR A 216 0.65 14.12 6.63
C THR A 216 -0.72 14.73 6.90
N ALA A 217 -1.78 13.94 6.88
CA ALA A 217 -3.11 14.44 7.20
C ALA A 217 -3.38 14.48 8.71
N GLY A 218 -4.37 15.27 9.11
CA GLY A 218 -4.78 15.42 10.49
C GLY A 218 -5.60 14.23 11.01
N ASN A 219 -5.48 13.95 12.30
CA ASN A 219 -6.27 12.92 12.97
C ASN A 219 -7.69 13.40 13.26
N GLY A 220 -8.65 12.48 13.32
CA GLY A 220 -9.98 12.75 13.85
C GLY A 220 -9.97 12.93 15.37
N GLY A 221 -10.85 13.80 15.87
CA GLY A 221 -11.03 14.03 17.30
C GLY A 221 -11.84 12.94 18.00
N LEU A 222 -11.72 12.83 19.32
CA LEU A 222 -12.46 11.83 20.11
C LEU A 222 -13.91 12.30 20.36
N GLY A 223 -14.90 11.41 20.42
CA GLY A 223 -16.28 11.81 20.73
C GLY A 223 -17.27 10.66 20.91
N ALA A 224 -18.57 10.99 21.01
CA ALA A 224 -19.63 9.99 20.90
C ALA A 224 -19.51 9.28 19.54
N PHE A 225 -19.55 10.07 18.47
CA PHE A 225 -19.03 9.67 17.16
C PHE A 225 -17.59 10.16 17.04
N GLY A 226 -16.66 9.24 16.75
CA GLY A 226 -15.28 9.59 16.47
C GLY A 226 -15.19 10.51 15.25
N GLY A 227 -14.28 11.47 15.27
CA GLY A 227 -14.03 12.36 14.14
C GLY A 227 -13.42 11.60 12.98
N LYS A 228 -13.77 11.98 11.74
CA LYS A 228 -13.16 11.42 10.54
C LYS A 228 -11.71 11.88 10.43
N ALA A 229 -10.82 10.99 10.04
CA ALA A 229 -9.46 11.34 9.65
C ALA A 229 -9.37 12.14 8.35
N GLY A 230 -8.35 12.99 8.21
CA GLY A 230 -7.99 13.60 6.94
C GLY A 230 -7.23 12.64 6.02
N ASN A 231 -7.23 12.93 4.72
CA ASN A 231 -6.48 12.22 3.69
C ASN A 231 -5.15 12.92 3.37
N GLY A 232 -4.09 12.14 3.16
CA GLY A 232 -2.78 12.63 2.74
C GLY A 232 -2.53 12.38 1.26
N SER A 233 -2.09 13.39 0.52
CA SER A 233 -1.74 13.27 -0.90
C SER A 233 -0.47 14.05 -1.21
N ALA A 234 0.46 13.44 -1.93
CA ALA A 234 1.66 14.11 -2.40
C ALA A 234 1.99 13.70 -3.84
N GLU A 235 2.04 14.67 -4.75
CA GLU A 235 2.30 14.45 -6.18
C GLU A 235 3.54 15.25 -6.62
N LEU A 236 4.50 14.59 -7.27
CA LEU A 236 5.73 15.19 -7.78
C LEU A 236 5.96 14.78 -9.23
N SER A 237 5.65 15.65 -10.17
CA SER A 237 6.01 15.51 -11.57
C SER A 237 7.12 16.49 -11.92
N PHE A 238 8.24 15.97 -12.39
CA PHE A 238 9.42 16.79 -12.65
C PHE A 238 10.19 16.30 -13.88
N SER A 239 10.65 17.25 -14.68
CA SER A 239 11.45 17.00 -15.87
C SER A 239 12.62 17.94 -15.88
N ASP A 240 13.83 17.41 -15.98
CA ASP A 240 15.05 18.22 -16.00
C ASP A 240 16.09 17.66 -16.95
N SER A 241 16.73 18.59 -17.66
CA SER A 241 17.69 18.34 -18.73
C SER A 241 19.06 18.94 -18.43
N GLN A 242 19.34 19.32 -17.18
CA GLN A 242 20.60 19.96 -16.76
C GLN A 242 21.27 19.25 -15.58
N ALA A 243 20.49 18.73 -14.62
CA ALA A 243 20.98 18.14 -13.40
C ALA A 243 21.82 16.89 -13.68
N LYS A 244 22.99 16.85 -13.06
CA LYS A 244 23.90 15.70 -13.12
C LYS A 244 23.30 14.47 -12.45
N LYS A 245 22.57 14.64 -11.35
CA LYS A 245 21.85 13.59 -10.63
C LYS A 245 20.50 14.14 -10.17
N ILE A 246 19.48 13.29 -10.17
CA ILE A 246 18.15 13.63 -9.66
C ILE A 246 17.76 12.62 -8.59
N SER A 247 17.50 13.09 -7.38
CA SER A 247 16.96 12.29 -6.28
C SER A 247 15.64 12.89 -5.83
N THR A 248 14.61 12.06 -5.73
CA THR A 248 13.31 12.50 -5.24
C THR A 248 12.77 11.58 -4.16
N PHE A 249 12.22 12.17 -3.11
CA PHE A 249 11.48 11.47 -2.07
C PHE A 249 10.09 12.09 -1.94
N ASN A 250 9.06 11.27 -2.10
CA ASN A 250 7.67 11.71 -2.04
C ASN A 250 6.85 10.81 -1.11
N ALA A 251 6.37 11.37 -0.01
CA ALA A 251 5.64 10.60 0.99
C ALA A 251 4.26 11.19 1.31
N SER A 252 3.29 10.32 1.58
CA SER A 252 2.01 10.72 2.16
C SER A 252 1.53 9.78 3.25
N SER A 253 0.82 10.35 4.23
CA SER A 253 0.21 9.62 5.33
C SER A 253 -1.22 10.11 5.55
N GLY A 254 -2.16 9.17 5.63
CA GLY A 254 -3.50 9.45 6.09
C GLY A 254 -3.53 9.67 7.60
N GLY A 255 -4.55 10.39 8.09
CA GLY A 255 -4.76 10.60 9.51
C GLY A 255 -5.37 9.37 10.17
N ASN A 256 -5.17 9.21 11.47
CA ASN A 256 -5.91 8.21 12.25
C ASN A 256 -7.30 8.74 12.57
N SER A 257 -8.31 7.88 12.49
CA SER A 257 -9.66 8.25 12.89
C SER A 257 -9.77 8.35 14.42
N GLY A 258 -10.70 9.18 14.89
CA GLY A 258 -10.95 9.37 16.31
C GLY A 258 -11.63 8.16 16.95
N LEU A 259 -11.41 7.96 18.24
CA LEU A 259 -12.16 6.96 19.01
C LEU A 259 -13.61 7.42 19.16
N GLY A 260 -14.53 6.50 18.90
CA GLY A 260 -15.97 6.71 19.06
C GLY A 260 -16.58 5.80 20.11
N ASN A 261 -17.50 6.31 20.92
CA ASN A 261 -18.25 5.47 21.85
C ASN A 261 -19.42 4.73 21.18
N THR A 262 -20.00 5.30 20.12
CA THR A 262 -21.18 4.75 19.43
C THR A 262 -20.87 4.38 17.98
N LYS A 263 -20.14 5.23 17.25
CA LYS A 263 -19.69 4.99 15.88
C LYS A 263 -18.25 5.47 15.71
N SER A 264 -17.50 4.73 14.91
CA SER A 264 -16.16 5.10 14.49
C SER A 264 -16.10 5.36 12.98
N GLU A 265 -15.17 6.20 12.55
CA GLU A 265 -14.97 6.56 11.15
C GLU A 265 -13.69 5.92 10.57
N ILE A 266 -13.64 5.76 9.24
CA ILE A 266 -12.53 5.12 8.54
C ILE A 266 -11.25 5.95 8.69
N GLY A 267 -10.10 5.29 8.79
CA GLY A 267 -8.80 5.95 8.73
C GLY A 267 -8.58 6.70 7.41
N GLY A 268 -7.74 7.73 7.44
CA GLY A 268 -7.46 8.58 6.29
C GLY A 268 -6.75 7.80 5.18
N ALA A 269 -7.08 8.08 3.92
CA ALA A 269 -6.34 7.50 2.81
C ALA A 269 -5.00 8.24 2.59
N ALA A 270 -4.03 7.54 2.01
CA ALA A 270 -2.76 8.09 1.55
C ALA A 270 -2.54 7.82 0.06
N THR A 271 -2.12 8.82 -0.69
CA THR A 271 -1.72 8.70 -2.10
C THR A 271 -0.39 9.41 -2.36
N SER A 272 0.60 8.73 -2.91
CA SER A 272 1.90 9.32 -3.28
C SER A 272 2.21 9.00 -4.74
N ILE A 273 2.43 10.01 -5.57
CA ILE A 273 2.65 9.87 -7.02
C ILE A 273 3.89 10.63 -7.43
N SER A 274 4.85 9.98 -8.09
CA SER A 274 6.03 10.65 -8.65
C SER A 274 6.26 10.25 -10.09
N SER A 275 6.62 11.21 -10.94
CA SER A 275 6.98 10.97 -12.33
C SER A 275 8.16 11.85 -12.71
N ILE A 276 9.32 11.23 -12.89
CA ILE A 276 10.58 11.92 -13.17
C ILE A 276 11.06 11.57 -14.57
N THR A 277 11.43 12.58 -15.35
CA THR A 277 12.04 12.39 -16.67
C THR A 277 13.34 13.17 -16.78
N SER A 278 14.39 12.53 -17.33
CA SER A 278 15.62 13.23 -17.71
C SER A 278 16.20 12.70 -19.01
N THR A 279 17.04 13.52 -19.64
CA THR A 279 17.78 13.17 -20.86
C THR A 279 19.29 13.12 -20.64
N ILE A 280 19.80 13.73 -19.56
CA ILE A 280 21.25 13.87 -19.34
C ILE A 280 21.74 13.45 -17.96
N ALA A 281 20.84 13.21 -16.99
CA ALA A 281 21.26 12.79 -15.67
C ALA A 281 22.15 11.53 -15.78
N SER A 282 23.15 11.46 -14.91
CA SER A 282 23.99 10.27 -14.73
C SER A 282 23.39 9.28 -13.73
N GLU A 283 22.41 9.72 -12.95
CA GLU A 283 21.68 8.91 -11.97
C GLU A 283 20.29 9.51 -11.72
N ILE A 284 19.26 8.68 -11.69
CA ILE A 284 17.91 9.04 -11.24
C ILE A 284 17.50 8.09 -10.12
N SER A 285 17.09 8.63 -8.98
CA SER A 285 16.56 7.86 -7.84
C SER A 285 15.21 8.42 -7.41
N VAL A 286 14.15 7.61 -7.51
CA VAL A 286 12.78 7.99 -7.15
C VAL A 286 12.29 7.07 -6.04
N VAL A 287 11.95 7.64 -4.89
CA VAL A 287 11.41 6.91 -3.74
C VAL A 287 10.06 7.48 -3.37
N ASN A 288 9.03 6.63 -3.42
CA ASN A 288 7.68 6.98 -2.99
C ASN A 288 7.22 6.11 -1.83
N SER A 289 6.43 6.71 -0.93
CA SER A 289 5.79 6.00 0.16
C SER A 289 4.39 6.53 0.46
N ALA A 290 3.43 5.63 0.72
CA ALA A 290 2.08 5.97 1.14
C ALA A 290 1.67 5.12 2.35
N PHE A 291 1.18 5.75 3.41
CA PHE A 291 0.76 5.09 4.65
C PHE A 291 -0.70 5.42 4.98
N GLY A 292 -1.58 4.44 4.89
CA GLY A 292 -2.98 4.59 5.29
C GLY A 292 -3.10 4.83 6.80
N GLY A 293 -4.05 5.68 7.21
CA GLY A 293 -4.30 5.93 8.62
C GLY A 293 -5.12 4.82 9.26
N ASN A 294 -5.00 4.63 10.58
CA ASN A 294 -5.74 3.60 11.29
C ASN A 294 -7.24 3.96 11.42
N GLY A 295 -8.09 2.96 11.33
CA GLY A 295 -9.50 3.05 11.66
C GLY A 295 -9.71 3.32 13.15
N GLY A 296 -10.75 4.07 13.51
CA GLY A 296 -11.00 4.39 14.90
C GLY A 296 -11.57 3.18 15.64
N SER A 297 -11.22 3.02 16.92
CA SER A 297 -11.77 1.96 17.76
C SER A 297 -13.09 2.39 18.42
N LEU A 298 -13.92 1.39 18.75
CA LEU A 298 -15.18 1.58 19.45
C LEU A 298 -15.07 1.36 20.96
N GLY A 299 -15.79 2.17 21.73
CA GLY A 299 -15.94 2.03 23.17
C GLY A 299 -16.84 0.85 23.61
N THR A 300 -16.93 0.66 24.93
CA THR A 300 -17.58 -0.46 25.66
C THR A 300 -19.10 -0.56 25.56
N LEU A 301 -19.79 0.12 24.64
CA LEU A 301 -21.25 0.03 24.50
C LEU A 301 -21.75 0.05 23.05
N ALA A 302 -20.85 0.12 22.07
CA ALA A 302 -21.25 0.15 20.67
C ALA A 302 -21.75 -1.23 20.22
N GLN A 303 -22.96 -1.27 19.65
CA GLN A 303 -23.46 -2.42 18.89
C GLN A 303 -23.01 -2.40 17.42
N ASP A 304 -22.21 -1.39 17.05
CA ASP A 304 -21.82 -1.09 15.68
C ASP A 304 -20.44 -1.68 15.31
N LYS A 305 -20.13 -1.63 14.01
CA LYS A 305 -18.87 -2.05 13.41
C LYS A 305 -17.77 -1.01 13.65
N SER A 306 -16.61 -1.44 14.14
CA SER A 306 -15.42 -0.58 14.20
C SER A 306 -14.95 -0.22 12.79
N ALA A 307 -14.29 0.92 12.66
CA ALA A 307 -14.00 1.44 11.35
C ALA A 307 -12.80 0.77 10.68
N GLY A 308 -12.84 0.69 9.36
CA GLY A 308 -11.72 0.16 8.59
C GLY A 308 -10.49 1.08 8.60
N GLY A 309 -9.33 0.50 8.33
CA GLY A 309 -8.10 1.23 8.04
C GLY A 309 -8.17 1.97 6.71
N GLY A 310 -7.40 3.04 6.62
CA GLY A 310 -7.25 3.86 5.42
C GLY A 310 -6.46 3.15 4.32
N LYS A 311 -6.80 3.41 3.07
CA LYS A 311 -6.11 2.88 1.90
C LYS A 311 -4.76 3.59 1.67
N ALA A 312 -3.75 2.87 1.19
CA ALA A 312 -2.50 3.45 0.68
C ALA A 312 -2.30 3.17 -0.81
N ASN A 313 -1.99 4.21 -1.59
CA ASN A 313 -1.58 4.09 -2.99
C ASN A 313 -0.22 4.77 -3.20
N SER A 314 0.78 4.05 -3.68
CA SER A 314 2.08 4.62 -4.06
C SER A 314 2.37 4.31 -5.52
N ASN A 315 2.68 5.34 -6.32
CA ASN A 315 3.06 5.24 -7.73
C ASN A 315 4.36 6.00 -7.96
N ALA A 316 5.42 5.32 -8.41
CA ALA A 316 6.69 5.93 -8.77
C ALA A 316 7.09 5.58 -10.21
N GLU A 317 7.40 6.61 -11.00
CA GLU A 317 7.90 6.46 -12.37
C GLU A 317 9.19 7.25 -12.58
N ALA A 318 10.15 6.64 -13.25
CA ALA A 318 11.34 7.31 -13.76
C ALA A 318 11.64 6.92 -15.21
N ARG A 319 11.93 7.90 -16.05
CA ARG A 319 12.37 7.71 -17.43
C ARG A 319 13.67 8.45 -17.68
N ASN A 320 14.65 7.75 -18.24
CA ASN A 320 15.90 8.35 -18.67
C ASN A 320 16.23 7.99 -20.11
N SER A 321 16.72 8.98 -20.87
CA SER A 321 17.23 8.75 -22.23
C SER A 321 18.74 9.00 -22.37
N GLY A 322 19.44 9.17 -21.24
CA GLY A 322 20.90 9.17 -21.15
C GLY A 322 21.45 7.85 -20.60
N ASN A 323 22.73 7.81 -20.23
CA ASN A 323 23.39 6.60 -19.71
C ASN A 323 23.24 6.39 -18.19
N ALA A 324 22.17 6.93 -17.57
CA ALA A 324 22.01 6.92 -16.11
C ALA A 324 21.70 5.54 -15.52
N SER A 325 22.17 5.27 -14.30
CA SER A 325 21.46 4.30 -13.47
C SER A 325 20.11 4.87 -13.04
N VAL A 326 19.03 4.10 -13.23
CA VAL A 326 17.69 4.47 -12.78
C VAL A 326 17.28 3.54 -11.64
N PHE A 327 16.97 4.13 -10.49
CA PHE A 327 16.41 3.44 -9.33
C PHE A 327 15.02 3.97 -9.03
N VAL A 328 14.04 3.07 -8.91
CA VAL A 328 12.66 3.42 -8.56
C VAL A 328 12.18 2.53 -7.44
N SER A 329 11.68 3.12 -6.36
CA SER A 329 11.09 2.40 -5.24
C SER A 329 9.71 2.97 -4.94
N SER A 330 8.72 2.10 -4.86
CA SER A 330 7.37 2.43 -4.38
C SER A 330 7.04 1.56 -3.18
N ASN A 331 6.44 2.18 -2.15
CA ASN A 331 6.03 1.49 -0.93
C ASN A 331 4.64 1.94 -0.50
N ALA A 332 3.71 1.00 -0.30
CA ALA A 332 2.37 1.28 0.18
C ALA A 332 2.07 0.41 1.40
N VAL A 333 1.60 1.02 2.49
CA VAL A 333 1.18 0.31 3.70
C VAL A 333 -0.22 0.76 4.09
N GLY A 334 -1.18 -0.17 4.07
CA GLY A 334 -2.55 0.11 4.48
C GLY A 334 -2.67 0.33 5.99
N GLY A 335 -3.63 1.15 6.40
CA GLY A 335 -3.87 1.41 7.82
C GLY A 335 -4.52 0.21 8.52
N HIS A 336 -4.33 0.08 9.83
CA HIS A 336 -4.97 -0.98 10.60
C HIS A 336 -6.47 -0.71 10.80
N GLY A 337 -7.26 -1.77 10.90
CA GLY A 337 -8.66 -1.69 11.32
C GLY A 337 -8.80 -1.29 12.80
N GLY A 338 -9.91 -0.63 13.14
CA GLY A 338 -10.22 -0.25 14.52
C GLY A 338 -10.65 -1.44 15.38
N ASN A 339 -10.27 -1.42 16.66
CA ASN A 339 -10.63 -2.48 17.61
C ASN A 339 -12.07 -2.30 18.11
N THR A 340 -12.75 -3.38 18.49
CA THR A 340 -14.02 -3.32 19.22
C THR A 340 -13.80 -3.52 20.72
N GLY A 341 -14.59 -2.80 21.54
CA GLY A 341 -14.63 -3.00 22.98
C GLY A 341 -15.20 -4.37 23.41
N ASN A 342 -15.10 -4.67 24.71
CA ASN A 342 -15.32 -5.96 25.38
C ASN A 342 -16.76 -6.54 25.36
N LEU A 343 -17.56 -6.31 24.31
CA LEU A 343 -18.92 -6.85 24.21
C LEU A 343 -19.06 -7.94 23.14
N VAL A 344 -19.95 -8.87 23.47
CA VAL A 344 -20.30 -10.12 22.78
C VAL A 344 -20.70 -9.96 21.30
N ASN A 345 -20.93 -8.73 20.80
CA ASN A 345 -21.52 -8.48 19.47
C ASN A 345 -20.78 -7.47 18.56
N GLY A 346 -19.56 -7.02 18.90
CA GLY A 346 -18.84 -6.01 18.10
C GLY A 346 -18.05 -6.59 16.92
N VAL A 347 -18.22 -6.04 15.71
CA VAL A 347 -17.41 -6.38 14.51
C VAL A 347 -16.18 -5.47 14.42
N SER A 348 -14.97 -6.04 14.46
CA SER A 348 -13.74 -5.28 14.29
C SER A 348 -13.62 -4.64 12.90
N GLY A 349 -12.86 -3.55 12.82
CA GLY A 349 -12.59 -2.86 11.58
C GLY A 349 -11.73 -3.71 10.66
N SER A 350 -11.97 -3.61 9.35
CA SER A 350 -11.10 -4.26 8.38
C SER A 350 -9.77 -3.50 8.23
N GLY A 351 -8.71 -4.19 7.84
CA GLY A 351 -7.49 -3.56 7.38
C GLY A 351 -7.69 -2.70 6.13
N GLY A 352 -6.81 -1.71 5.96
CA GLY A 352 -6.75 -0.89 4.76
C GLY A 352 -5.94 -1.56 3.66
N ASN A 353 -6.36 -1.40 2.40
CA ASN A 353 -5.66 -1.98 1.26
C ASN A 353 -4.41 -1.17 0.88
N ALA A 354 -3.39 -1.85 0.36
CA ALA A 354 -2.16 -1.25 -0.14
C ALA A 354 -1.92 -1.56 -1.62
N ASN A 355 -1.69 -0.52 -2.41
CA ASN A 355 -1.38 -0.63 -3.83
C ASN A 355 -0.04 0.08 -4.09
N SER A 356 0.94 -0.64 -4.60
CA SER A 356 2.25 -0.10 -4.98
C SER A 356 2.54 -0.35 -6.46
N TYR A 357 2.93 0.69 -7.18
CA TYR A 357 3.25 0.65 -8.60
C TYR A 357 4.58 1.37 -8.85
N ALA A 358 5.54 0.69 -9.46
CA ALA A 358 6.85 1.25 -9.75
C ALA A 358 7.27 0.94 -11.19
N VAL A 359 7.74 1.94 -11.95
CA VAL A 359 8.22 1.79 -13.32
C VAL A 359 9.51 2.57 -13.54
N GLY A 360 10.55 1.89 -13.99
CA GLY A 360 11.82 2.48 -14.40
C GLY A 360 12.10 2.17 -15.87
N ASN A 361 12.54 3.17 -16.62
CA ASN A 361 12.93 3.01 -18.02
C ASN A 361 14.24 3.76 -18.30
N ASN A 362 15.20 3.07 -18.93
CA ASN A 362 16.36 3.66 -19.56
C ASN A 362 16.48 3.19 -21.02
N SER A 363 16.44 4.12 -21.97
CA SER A 363 16.54 3.81 -23.40
C SER A 363 17.96 3.59 -23.93
N ASN A 364 19.00 3.72 -23.09
CA ASN A 364 20.40 3.56 -23.47
C ASN A 364 21.08 2.45 -22.62
N SER A 365 22.32 2.69 -22.18
CA SER A 365 23.19 1.68 -21.54
C SER A 365 23.15 1.66 -20.02
N GLY A 366 22.36 2.52 -19.39
CA GLY A 366 22.28 2.56 -17.94
C GLY A 366 21.39 1.45 -17.37
N SER A 367 21.77 0.91 -16.21
CA SER A 367 21.00 -0.13 -15.54
C SER A 367 19.72 0.42 -14.92
N VAL A 368 18.70 -0.42 -14.80
CA VAL A 368 17.43 -0.06 -14.17
C VAL A 368 17.09 -1.04 -13.05
N THR A 369 16.80 -0.50 -11.86
CA THR A 369 16.35 -1.28 -10.71
C THR A 369 15.04 -0.71 -10.19
N VAL A 370 14.04 -1.58 -10.04
CA VAL A 370 12.68 -1.19 -9.66
C VAL A 370 12.18 -2.09 -8.54
N ILE A 371 11.73 -1.48 -7.45
CA ILE A 371 11.22 -2.17 -6.27
C ILE A 371 9.81 -1.65 -5.97
N SER A 372 8.87 -2.56 -5.75
CA SER A 372 7.49 -2.25 -5.40
C SER A 372 7.04 -3.09 -4.23
N ASN A 373 6.67 -2.44 -3.12
CA ASN A 373 6.27 -3.11 -1.89
C ASN A 373 4.85 -2.68 -1.51
N ALA A 374 3.94 -3.63 -1.32
CA ALA A 374 2.60 -3.39 -0.80
C ALA A 374 2.36 -4.25 0.45
N SER A 375 1.93 -3.62 1.54
CA SER A 375 1.55 -4.32 2.77
C SER A 375 0.16 -3.88 3.19
N GLY A 376 -0.78 -4.82 3.20
CA GLY A 376 -2.09 -4.63 3.77
C GLY A 376 -2.05 -4.25 5.24
N GLY A 377 -3.03 -3.49 5.70
CA GLY A 377 -3.19 -3.21 7.12
C GLY A 377 -3.80 -4.41 7.85
N ASN A 378 -3.35 -4.72 9.06
CA ASN A 378 -4.03 -5.72 9.89
C ASN A 378 -5.48 -5.33 10.19
N SER A 379 -6.32 -6.34 10.37
CA SER A 379 -7.64 -6.17 10.96
C SER A 379 -7.57 -5.64 12.39
N GLY A 380 -8.67 -5.05 12.85
CA GLY A 380 -8.85 -4.73 14.26
C GLY A 380 -9.09 -6.01 15.09
N GLN A 381 -8.84 -5.92 16.40
CA GLN A 381 -9.10 -7.00 17.35
C GLN A 381 -10.56 -6.97 17.83
N SER A 382 -11.20 -8.15 17.91
CA SER A 382 -12.47 -8.37 18.61
C SER A 382 -12.26 -9.33 19.78
N VAL A 383 -12.92 -9.08 20.91
CA VAL A 383 -12.83 -9.94 22.12
C VAL A 383 -13.61 -11.25 21.97
N ASP A 384 -14.47 -11.35 20.95
CA ASP A 384 -15.19 -12.58 20.60
C ASP A 384 -15.20 -12.77 19.07
N PRO A 385 -14.41 -13.71 18.51
CA PRO A 385 -14.35 -13.95 17.07
C PRO A 385 -15.54 -14.75 16.54
N ARG A 386 -16.60 -15.00 17.33
CA ARG A 386 -17.79 -15.71 16.86
C ARG A 386 -18.43 -14.99 15.67
N THR A 387 -18.80 -15.75 14.63
CA THR A 387 -19.65 -15.28 13.52
C THR A 387 -20.98 -14.83 14.10
N ILE A 388 -21.18 -13.52 14.22
CA ILE A 388 -22.45 -12.97 14.69
C ILE A 388 -23.40 -12.95 13.48
N VAL A 389 -24.37 -13.86 13.48
CA VAL A 389 -25.50 -13.83 12.54
C VAL A 389 -26.56 -12.88 13.11
N LEU A 390 -26.44 -11.59 12.78
CA LEU A 390 -27.51 -10.63 13.01
C LEU A 390 -28.42 -10.67 11.78
N SER A 391 -29.68 -11.04 11.97
CA SER A 391 -30.73 -10.90 10.94
C SER A 391 -30.50 -11.70 9.64
N GLY A 392 -29.75 -12.81 9.70
CA GLY A 392 -29.44 -13.64 8.52
C GLY A 392 -28.30 -13.11 7.64
N GLN A 393 -27.57 -12.09 8.07
CA GLN A 393 -26.28 -11.71 7.47
C GLN A 393 -25.13 -12.18 8.37
N GLU A 394 -24.21 -12.96 7.80
CA GLU A 394 -22.96 -13.33 8.45
C GLU A 394 -22.00 -12.14 8.37
N PHE A 395 -21.63 -11.57 9.53
CA PHE A 395 -20.58 -10.56 9.60
C PHE A 395 -19.25 -11.25 9.91
N PHE A 396 -18.37 -11.33 8.91
CA PHE A 396 -16.99 -11.75 9.12
C PHE A 396 -16.25 -10.66 9.92
N SER A 397 -15.90 -11.00 11.16
CA SER A 397 -15.01 -10.18 11.99
C SER A 397 -13.55 -10.46 11.60
N ASN A 398 -12.71 -9.43 11.66
CA ASN A 398 -11.25 -9.50 11.48
C ASN A 398 -10.73 -9.69 10.03
N ILE A 399 -11.20 -8.94 9.03
CA ILE A 399 -10.61 -8.97 7.67
C ILE A 399 -9.40 -8.02 7.62
N GLY A 400 -8.20 -8.46 7.27
CA GLY A 400 -7.07 -7.56 6.99
C GLY A 400 -7.23 -6.85 5.63
N GLY A 401 -6.21 -6.11 5.23
CA GLY A 401 -6.18 -5.37 3.97
C GLY A 401 -5.47 -6.10 2.83
N SER A 402 -6.02 -6.04 1.62
CA SER A 402 -5.36 -6.60 0.44
C SER A 402 -4.05 -5.89 0.09
N ALA A 403 -3.16 -6.57 -0.65
CA ALA A 403 -1.91 -6.00 -1.15
C ALA A 403 -1.69 -6.31 -2.63
N ASP A 404 -1.43 -5.26 -3.42
CA ASP A 404 -1.09 -5.35 -4.85
C ASP A 404 0.21 -4.58 -5.13
N ALA A 405 1.25 -5.31 -5.56
CA ALA A 405 2.56 -4.76 -5.89
C ALA A 405 2.91 -5.03 -7.35
N TYR A 406 3.21 -3.97 -8.11
CA TYR A 406 3.68 -4.05 -9.49
C TYR A 406 5.02 -3.33 -9.66
N ALA A 407 5.99 -4.00 -10.28
CA ALA A 407 7.31 -3.46 -10.61
C ALA A 407 7.65 -3.72 -12.09
N LYS A 408 8.04 -2.69 -12.84
CA LYS A 408 8.54 -2.85 -14.21
C LYS A 408 9.85 -2.12 -14.45
N ALA A 409 10.90 -2.86 -14.80
CA ALA A 409 12.21 -2.33 -15.17
C ALA A 409 12.48 -2.55 -16.67
N THR A 410 12.97 -1.53 -17.36
CA THR A 410 13.36 -1.64 -18.78
C THR A 410 14.68 -0.93 -19.03
N SER A 411 15.68 -1.64 -19.56
CA SER A 411 16.97 -1.10 -20.00
C SER A 411 17.32 -1.63 -21.39
N THR A 412 17.57 -0.75 -22.36
CA THR A 412 17.83 -1.19 -23.75
C THR A 412 19.16 -1.92 -23.91
N GLN A 413 20.24 -1.49 -23.24
CA GLN A 413 21.56 -2.14 -23.34
C GLN A 413 22.12 -2.58 -21.98
N GLY A 414 21.59 -2.07 -20.87
CA GLY A 414 22.04 -2.39 -19.52
C GLY A 414 21.28 -3.56 -18.89
N ASN A 415 21.60 -3.82 -17.63
CA ASN A 415 20.87 -4.78 -16.80
C ASN A 415 19.55 -4.17 -16.32
N SER A 416 18.55 -5.01 -16.16
CA SER A 416 17.26 -4.65 -15.57
C SER A 416 16.94 -5.58 -14.40
N VAL A 417 16.43 -5.02 -13.30
CA VAL A 417 15.95 -5.78 -12.15
C VAL A 417 14.62 -5.20 -11.68
N ALA A 418 13.60 -6.05 -11.57
CA ALA A 418 12.28 -5.71 -11.04
C ALA A 418 11.92 -6.64 -9.87
N THR A 419 11.54 -6.06 -8.74
CA THR A 419 11.10 -6.80 -7.55
C THR A 419 9.75 -6.29 -7.07
N ALA A 420 8.79 -7.18 -6.93
CA ALA A 420 7.47 -6.90 -6.38
C ALA A 420 7.21 -7.77 -5.14
N THR A 421 6.82 -7.17 -4.04
CA THR A 421 6.48 -7.87 -2.80
C THR A 421 5.12 -7.40 -2.30
N ALA A 422 4.20 -8.34 -2.10
CA ALA A 422 2.87 -8.09 -1.57
C ALA A 422 2.64 -8.92 -0.30
N ASN A 423 2.28 -8.26 0.79
CA ASN A 423 1.99 -8.89 2.08
C ASN A 423 0.56 -8.54 2.51
N ALA A 424 -0.30 -9.53 2.74
CA ALA A 424 -1.63 -9.31 3.30
C ALA A 424 -1.57 -8.67 4.70
N GLY A 425 -2.65 -8.02 5.10
CA GLY A 425 -2.90 -7.73 6.49
C GLY A 425 -3.24 -9.01 7.27
N LEU A 426 -2.98 -9.01 8.57
CA LEU A 426 -3.44 -10.11 9.42
C LEU A 426 -4.97 -10.05 9.60
N GLY A 427 -5.67 -11.09 9.16
CA GLY A 427 -7.13 -11.24 9.28
C GLY A 427 -7.63 -12.66 8.98
N THR A 428 -8.86 -13.01 9.38
CA THR A 428 -9.51 -14.34 9.32
C THR A 428 -9.88 -14.86 7.93
N LEU A 429 -9.93 -13.99 6.92
CA LEU A 429 -10.24 -14.35 5.54
C LEU A 429 -8.99 -14.28 4.65
N PRO A 430 -8.88 -15.14 3.62
CA PRO A 430 -7.83 -15.00 2.63
C PRO A 430 -8.04 -13.71 1.84
N GLU A 431 -7.10 -12.78 1.98
CA GLU A 431 -7.08 -11.54 1.22
C GLU A 431 -6.45 -11.72 -0.15
N LEU A 432 -6.87 -10.86 -1.08
CA LEU A 432 -6.22 -10.70 -2.36
C LEU A 432 -4.76 -10.23 -2.14
N VAL A 433 -3.80 -11.10 -2.43
CA VAL A 433 -2.37 -10.75 -2.43
C VAL A 433 -1.81 -11.02 -3.81
N LYS A 434 -1.21 -10.00 -4.42
CA LYS A 434 -0.66 -10.07 -5.77
C LYS A 434 0.66 -9.32 -5.85
N ALA A 435 1.69 -9.99 -6.34
CA ALA A 435 2.96 -9.38 -6.72
C ALA A 435 3.26 -9.72 -8.18
N HIS A 436 3.65 -8.70 -8.95
CA HIS A 436 3.94 -8.83 -10.38
C HIS A 436 5.18 -8.00 -10.74
N ALA A 437 6.21 -8.68 -11.23
CA ALA A 437 7.46 -8.06 -11.65
C ALA A 437 7.75 -8.37 -13.13
N VAL A 438 8.12 -7.35 -13.89
CA VAL A 438 8.51 -7.46 -15.31
C VAL A 438 9.86 -6.77 -15.49
N SER A 439 10.83 -7.46 -16.08
CA SER A 439 12.16 -6.91 -16.34
C SER A 439 12.56 -7.16 -17.78
N SER A 440 12.99 -6.13 -18.50
CA SER A 440 13.51 -6.23 -19.87
C SER A 440 14.87 -5.54 -19.92
N GLY A 441 15.92 -6.30 -20.26
CA GLY A 441 17.30 -5.81 -20.22
C GLY A 441 18.12 -6.28 -21.41
N GLY A 442 18.98 -5.41 -21.94
CA GLY A 442 19.89 -5.74 -23.05
C GLY A 442 21.16 -6.50 -22.64
N ALA A 443 21.48 -6.53 -21.35
CA ALA A 443 22.64 -7.27 -20.81
C ALA A 443 22.27 -8.18 -19.63
N GLY A 444 20.98 -8.46 -19.44
CA GLY A 444 20.48 -9.26 -18.34
C GLY A 444 19.15 -8.71 -17.81
N SER A 445 18.27 -9.61 -17.42
CA SER A 445 16.96 -9.29 -16.85
C SER A 445 16.69 -10.17 -15.63
N GLU A 446 16.16 -9.59 -14.56
CA GLU A 446 15.73 -10.33 -13.38
C GLU A 446 14.39 -9.78 -12.89
N ALA A 447 13.38 -10.64 -12.84
CA ALA A 447 12.09 -10.37 -12.21
C ALA A 447 11.94 -11.25 -10.96
N THR A 448 11.41 -10.68 -9.89
CA THR A 448 11.09 -11.42 -8.66
C THR A 448 9.75 -10.93 -8.12
N ALA A 449 8.85 -11.87 -7.85
CA ALA A 449 7.55 -11.58 -7.26
C ALA A 449 7.31 -12.46 -6.03
N GLN A 450 6.87 -11.85 -4.93
CA GLN A 450 6.58 -12.54 -3.68
C GLN A 450 5.22 -12.14 -3.13
N ALA A 451 4.38 -13.13 -2.81
CA ALA A 451 3.10 -12.95 -2.14
C ALA A 451 3.11 -13.69 -0.80
N THR A 452 2.78 -12.99 0.28
CA THR A 452 2.74 -13.54 1.65
C THR A 452 1.41 -13.22 2.31
N ALA A 453 0.83 -14.19 3.02
CA ALA A 453 -0.29 -13.97 3.92
C ALA A 453 -0.17 -14.92 5.11
N ARG A 454 -0.22 -14.39 6.34
CA ARG A 454 -0.08 -15.19 7.57
C ARG A 454 1.19 -16.09 7.50
N ASP A 455 1.02 -17.40 7.59
CA ASP A 455 2.06 -18.41 7.61
C ASP A 455 2.26 -19.11 6.25
N ILE A 456 1.72 -18.53 5.17
CA ILE A 456 1.92 -19.01 3.79
C ILE A 456 2.62 -17.95 2.94
N SER A 457 3.52 -18.39 2.07
CA SER A 457 4.22 -17.53 1.13
C SER A 457 4.58 -18.26 -0.16
N VAL A 458 4.53 -17.55 -1.28
CA VAL A 458 5.10 -17.99 -2.55
C VAL A 458 6.02 -16.91 -3.09
N SER A 459 7.20 -17.33 -3.54
CA SER A 459 8.21 -16.50 -4.17
C SER A 459 8.57 -17.09 -5.51
N VAL A 460 8.52 -16.30 -6.57
CA VAL A 460 8.91 -16.71 -7.91
C VAL A 460 9.96 -15.76 -8.46
N LYS A 461 10.86 -16.31 -9.27
CA LYS A 461 11.95 -15.56 -9.87
C LYS A 461 12.23 -16.05 -11.29
N SER A 462 12.40 -15.09 -12.18
CA SER A 462 12.72 -15.29 -13.58
C SER A 462 13.97 -14.48 -13.91
N ARG A 463 14.98 -15.08 -14.54
CA ARG A 463 16.25 -14.40 -14.80
C ARG A 463 16.99 -14.90 -16.03
N THR A 464 17.47 -13.98 -16.86
CA THR A 464 18.54 -14.22 -17.82
C THR A 464 19.91 -13.91 -17.20
N ASP A 465 20.93 -14.68 -17.56
CA ASP A 465 22.28 -14.39 -17.10
C ASP A 465 22.84 -13.08 -17.67
N GLN A 466 23.92 -12.58 -17.06
CA GLN A 466 24.59 -11.38 -17.53
C GLN A 466 25.02 -11.54 -19.00
N GLN A 467 24.96 -10.44 -19.75
CA GLN A 467 25.24 -10.35 -21.19
C GLN A 467 24.22 -11.07 -22.08
N THR A 468 23.14 -11.62 -21.52
CA THR A 468 22.02 -12.18 -22.30
C THR A 468 20.84 -11.23 -22.25
N ALA A 469 20.46 -10.69 -23.41
CA ALA A 469 19.25 -9.89 -23.49
C ALA A 469 17.99 -10.74 -23.29
N GLY A 470 16.91 -10.13 -22.84
CA GLY A 470 15.65 -10.85 -22.65
C GLY A 470 14.63 -10.11 -21.81
N ILE A 471 13.44 -10.70 -21.76
CA ILE A 471 12.34 -10.29 -20.89
C ILE A 471 12.08 -11.41 -19.89
N SER A 472 12.16 -11.07 -18.61
CA SER A 472 11.82 -11.92 -17.47
C SER A 472 10.56 -11.41 -16.80
N GLU A 473 9.59 -12.30 -16.55
CA GLU A 473 8.33 -11.95 -15.89
C GLU A 473 7.99 -12.93 -14.77
N SER A 474 7.70 -12.38 -13.59
CA SER A 474 7.37 -13.16 -12.41
C SER A 474 6.06 -12.70 -11.80
N PHE A 475 5.20 -13.65 -11.44
CA PHE A 475 3.90 -13.41 -10.83
C PHE A 475 3.65 -14.34 -9.65
N ALA A 476 3.37 -13.76 -8.48
CA ALA A 476 3.01 -14.49 -7.28
C ALA A 476 1.65 -14.00 -6.79
N SER A 477 0.75 -14.92 -6.46
CA SER A 477 -0.53 -14.58 -5.84
C SER A 477 -1.00 -15.59 -4.80
N ILE A 478 -1.98 -15.17 -4.00
CA ILE A 478 -2.73 -16.04 -3.08
C ILE A 478 -4.22 -15.85 -3.39
N GLY A 479 -4.95 -16.96 -3.59
CA GLY A 479 -6.40 -16.95 -3.80
C GLY A 479 -6.84 -16.38 -5.15
N GLN A 480 -5.97 -16.38 -6.17
CA GLN A 480 -6.24 -15.71 -7.46
C GLN A 480 -5.88 -16.55 -8.68
N ALA A 481 -6.41 -16.13 -9.83
CA ALA A 481 -6.04 -16.71 -11.12
C ALA A 481 -4.63 -16.30 -11.49
N LEU A 482 -3.92 -17.22 -12.14
CA LEU A 482 -2.74 -16.84 -12.92
C LEU A 482 -3.19 -15.92 -14.06
N PRO A 483 -2.35 -14.95 -14.47
CA PRO A 483 -2.65 -14.11 -15.63
C PRO A 483 -2.99 -14.97 -16.85
N THR A 484 -4.08 -14.63 -17.55
CA THR A 484 -4.42 -15.26 -18.82
C THR A 484 -3.41 -14.82 -19.87
N GLU A 485 -2.75 -15.78 -20.52
CA GLU A 485 -1.62 -15.56 -21.41
C GLU A 485 -1.94 -14.60 -22.57
N ALA A 486 -1.07 -13.61 -22.79
CA ALA A 486 -1.06 -12.80 -24.02
C ALA A 486 0.36 -12.79 -24.61
N ASN A 487 0.52 -13.49 -25.74
CA ASN A 487 1.69 -13.56 -26.64
C ASN A 487 3.02 -14.11 -26.08
N GLN A 488 3.27 -15.40 -26.36
CA GLN A 488 4.48 -16.15 -25.99
C GLN A 488 5.75 -15.84 -26.81
N THR A 489 5.72 -14.94 -27.80
CA THR A 489 6.83 -14.82 -28.77
C THR A 489 7.96 -13.89 -28.36
N ASP A 490 7.71 -12.98 -27.42
CA ASP A 490 8.64 -11.88 -27.12
C ASP A 490 9.28 -12.02 -25.71
N GLU A 491 8.80 -12.96 -24.90
CA GLU A 491 9.24 -13.19 -23.53
C GLU A 491 10.23 -14.35 -23.44
N ALA A 492 11.37 -14.13 -22.79
CA ALA A 492 12.40 -15.16 -22.64
C ALA A 492 12.08 -16.10 -21.47
N ILE A 493 11.50 -15.57 -20.39
CA ILE A 493 11.30 -16.33 -19.15
C ILE A 493 10.04 -15.87 -18.45
N ARG A 494 9.22 -16.84 -18.01
CA ARG A 494 8.09 -16.59 -17.13
C ARG A 494 8.05 -17.54 -15.96
N THR A 495 7.67 -17.03 -14.81
CA THR A 495 7.41 -17.86 -13.63
C THR A 495 6.18 -17.35 -12.89
N TYR A 496 5.07 -18.08 -13.00
CA TYR A 496 3.81 -17.73 -12.36
C TYR A 496 3.44 -18.74 -11.30
N ALA A 497 2.89 -18.26 -10.19
CA ALA A 497 2.44 -19.11 -9.11
C ALA A 497 1.26 -18.49 -8.36
N SER A 498 0.28 -19.32 -8.02
CA SER A 498 -0.84 -18.97 -7.17
C SER A 498 -1.02 -20.02 -6.10
N LEU A 499 -1.01 -19.59 -4.84
CA LEU A 499 -1.36 -20.42 -3.70
C LEU A 499 -2.85 -20.42 -3.46
N LEU A 500 -3.37 -21.58 -3.08
CA LEU A 500 -4.79 -21.77 -2.81
C LEU A 500 -5.65 -21.17 -3.93
N PRO A 501 -5.41 -21.52 -5.22
CA PRO A 501 -6.22 -21.01 -6.31
C PRO A 501 -7.69 -21.37 -6.09
N ASP A 502 -8.60 -20.52 -6.56
CA ASP A 502 -10.04 -20.85 -6.55
C ASP A 502 -10.28 -22.18 -7.27
N ALA A 503 -11.24 -22.97 -6.77
CA ALA A 503 -11.63 -24.24 -7.37
C ALA A 503 -12.00 -24.08 -8.85
N GLU A 504 -12.67 -22.98 -9.24
CA GLU A 504 -13.01 -22.72 -10.65
C GLU A 504 -11.75 -22.55 -11.52
N ILE A 505 -10.74 -21.87 -10.98
CA ILE A 505 -9.45 -21.65 -11.65
C ILE A 505 -8.69 -22.97 -11.80
N ALA A 506 -8.63 -23.76 -10.72
CA ALA A 506 -7.95 -25.05 -10.73
C ALA A 506 -8.61 -26.03 -11.70
N GLN A 507 -9.95 -26.09 -11.72
CA GLN A 507 -10.71 -26.88 -12.67
C GLN A 507 -10.45 -26.46 -14.12
N THR A 508 -10.43 -25.15 -14.38
CA THR A 508 -10.14 -24.61 -15.73
C THR A 508 -8.77 -25.06 -16.23
N ALA A 509 -7.73 -25.03 -15.37
CA ALA A 509 -6.40 -25.52 -15.71
C ALA A 509 -6.35 -27.03 -16.02
N LEU A 510 -7.30 -27.81 -15.49
CA LEU A 510 -7.38 -29.26 -15.64
C LEU A 510 -8.32 -29.76 -16.74
N LEU A 511 -9.07 -28.88 -17.41
CA LEU A 511 -10.12 -29.27 -18.39
C LEU A 511 -9.62 -30.20 -19.50
N ASN A 512 -8.33 -30.15 -19.86
CA ASN A 512 -7.71 -31.00 -20.88
C ASN A 512 -6.63 -31.95 -20.33
N GLN A 513 -6.57 -32.13 -19.00
CA GLN A 513 -5.50 -32.83 -18.30
C GLN A 513 -5.99 -34.16 -17.73
N THR A 514 -6.56 -35.04 -18.56
CA THR A 514 -7.34 -36.22 -18.11
C THR A 514 -6.64 -37.08 -17.05
N LEU A 515 -5.35 -37.35 -17.21
CA LEU A 515 -4.58 -38.20 -16.28
C LEU A 515 -4.28 -37.49 -14.94
N VAL A 516 -4.00 -36.19 -14.98
CA VAL A 516 -3.80 -35.40 -13.76
C VAL A 516 -5.13 -35.23 -13.05
N ASN A 517 -6.19 -34.85 -13.77
CA ASN A 517 -7.52 -34.61 -13.23
C ASN A 517 -8.10 -35.81 -12.46
N GLN A 518 -7.77 -37.05 -12.85
CA GLN A 518 -8.16 -38.26 -12.10
C GLN A 518 -7.65 -38.29 -10.65
N ASN A 519 -6.57 -37.56 -10.34
CA ASN A 519 -5.94 -37.51 -9.02
C ASN A 519 -6.33 -36.24 -8.23
N PHE A 520 -7.04 -35.30 -8.86
CA PHE A 520 -7.44 -34.02 -8.28
C PHE A 520 -8.95 -33.81 -8.51
N ASP A 521 -9.77 -34.36 -7.61
CA ASP A 521 -11.23 -34.19 -7.67
C ASP A 521 -11.65 -32.86 -7.04
N PHE A 522 -11.98 -31.88 -7.88
CA PHE A 522 -12.49 -30.56 -7.46
C PHE A 522 -14.02 -30.46 -7.45
N THR A 523 -14.75 -31.59 -7.56
CA THR A 523 -16.22 -31.59 -7.53
C THR A 523 -16.80 -31.63 -6.10
N GLY A 524 -15.94 -31.69 -5.07
CA GLY A 524 -16.25 -31.60 -3.63
C GLY A 524 -15.44 -30.52 -2.88
N ASP A 525 -15.20 -30.68 -1.57
CA ASP A 525 -14.49 -29.71 -0.69
C ASP A 525 -12.95 -29.66 -0.89
N SER A 526 -12.43 -30.20 -1.98
CA SER A 526 -11.00 -30.35 -2.23
C SER A 526 -10.34 -29.04 -2.67
N THR A 527 -9.12 -28.80 -2.22
CA THR A 527 -8.34 -27.60 -2.57
C THR A 527 -6.97 -27.94 -3.15
N ALA A 528 -6.53 -27.19 -4.16
CA ALA A 528 -5.13 -27.21 -4.61
C ALA A 528 -4.31 -26.31 -3.67
N ILE A 529 -3.09 -26.71 -3.35
CA ILE A 529 -2.16 -25.88 -2.59
C ILE A 529 -1.50 -24.87 -3.52
N LEU A 530 -1.09 -25.31 -4.71
CA LEU A 530 -0.35 -24.51 -5.67
C LEU A 530 -0.82 -24.82 -7.09
N LEU A 531 -1.00 -23.76 -7.89
CA LEU A 531 -1.00 -23.81 -9.35
C LEU A 531 0.13 -22.92 -9.85
N ALA A 532 1.00 -23.46 -10.70
CA ALA A 532 2.19 -22.75 -11.17
C ALA A 532 2.48 -22.99 -12.65
N ASN A 533 3.30 -22.12 -13.22
CA ASN A 533 3.84 -22.20 -14.55
C ASN A 533 5.31 -21.77 -14.53
N LEU A 534 6.19 -22.60 -15.09
CA LEU A 534 7.61 -22.30 -15.27
C LEU A 534 7.91 -22.36 -16.76
N SER A 535 8.45 -21.28 -17.31
CA SER A 535 8.71 -21.16 -18.74
C SER A 535 10.09 -20.55 -18.99
N VAL A 536 10.85 -21.18 -19.87
CA VAL A 536 12.16 -20.72 -20.37
C VAL A 536 12.21 -20.91 -21.87
N ILE A 537 12.49 -19.86 -22.63
CA ILE A 537 12.64 -19.88 -24.09
C ILE A 537 13.81 -18.99 -24.46
N ASN A 538 14.72 -19.48 -25.30
CA ASN A 538 15.77 -18.66 -25.85
C ASN A 538 15.25 -17.79 -27.00
N THR A 539 15.06 -16.50 -26.74
CA THR A 539 14.70 -15.52 -27.77
C THR A 539 15.91 -14.87 -28.44
N GLU A 540 17.13 -15.17 -27.96
CA GLU A 540 18.38 -14.55 -28.42
C GLU A 540 18.96 -15.27 -29.64
N ASN A 541 19.38 -14.47 -30.62
CA ASN A 541 20.01 -14.93 -31.85
C ASN A 541 21.54 -14.70 -31.86
N THR A 542 22.10 -14.17 -30.78
CA THR A 542 23.54 -13.94 -30.66
C THR A 542 24.30 -15.25 -30.52
N PRO A 543 25.50 -15.39 -31.12
CA PRO A 543 26.32 -16.58 -30.94
C PRO A 543 26.78 -16.72 -29.48
N GLY A 544 26.61 -17.90 -28.91
CA GLY A 544 27.04 -18.20 -27.55
C GLY A 544 26.02 -19.06 -26.81
N LEU A 545 26.44 -19.64 -25.69
CA LEU A 545 25.53 -20.30 -24.77
C LEU A 545 24.89 -19.24 -23.88
N HIS A 546 23.57 -19.25 -23.81
CA HIS A 546 22.78 -18.38 -22.95
C HIS A 546 22.10 -19.21 -21.85
N THR A 547 21.97 -18.64 -20.66
CA THR A 547 21.34 -19.30 -19.52
C THR A 547 20.08 -18.55 -19.09
N PHE A 548 19.00 -19.30 -18.95
CA PHE A 548 17.68 -18.82 -18.53
C PHE A 548 17.24 -19.58 -17.29
N HIS A 549 16.72 -18.88 -16.29
CA HIS A 549 16.30 -19.44 -15.01
C HIS A 549 14.86 -19.06 -14.69
N SER A 550 14.03 -20.07 -14.39
CA SER A 550 12.70 -19.91 -13.79
C SER A 550 12.66 -20.72 -12.49
N SER A 551 12.39 -20.07 -11.36
CA SER A 551 12.39 -20.73 -10.04
C SER A 551 11.20 -20.31 -9.18
N LEU A 552 10.69 -21.26 -8.39
CA LEU A 552 9.56 -21.08 -7.49
C LEU A 552 9.91 -21.67 -6.12
N ASP A 553 9.67 -20.90 -5.07
CA ASP A 553 9.74 -21.33 -3.68
C ASP A 553 8.39 -21.14 -2.99
N LEU A 554 7.95 -22.17 -2.27
CA LEU A 554 6.73 -22.23 -1.47
C LEU A 554 7.10 -22.42 0.01
N SER A 555 6.40 -21.72 0.89
CA SER A 555 6.27 -22.08 2.30
C SER A 555 4.79 -22.13 2.66
N PHE A 556 4.32 -23.22 3.25
CA PHE A 556 2.91 -23.45 3.53
C PHE A 556 2.69 -24.14 4.88
N ASP A 557 1.96 -23.50 5.79
CA ASP A 557 1.54 -24.09 7.07
C ASP A 557 0.45 -25.16 6.87
N THR A 558 0.73 -26.38 7.32
CA THR A 558 -0.17 -27.53 7.22
C THR A 558 -0.89 -27.88 8.52
N ALA A 559 -0.70 -27.12 9.61
CA ALA A 559 -1.24 -27.45 10.93
C ALA A 559 -2.77 -27.62 10.96
N GLY A 560 -3.50 -26.99 10.04
CA GLY A 560 -4.96 -27.07 9.89
C GLY A 560 -5.48 -28.18 8.95
N ILE A 561 -4.60 -29.00 8.37
CA ILE A 561 -4.97 -30.04 7.41
C ILE A 561 -5.14 -31.38 8.14
N ALA A 562 -6.29 -32.04 7.92
CA ALA A 562 -6.56 -33.35 8.50
C ALA A 562 -5.55 -34.38 7.99
N ASN A 563 -4.93 -35.18 8.88
CA ASN A 563 -3.93 -36.18 8.54
C ASN A 563 -4.48 -37.62 8.69
N PRO A 564 -4.03 -38.60 7.88
CA PRO A 564 -2.99 -38.50 6.85
C PRO A 564 -3.51 -38.05 5.48
N GLN A 565 -2.69 -37.29 4.74
CA GLN A 565 -2.93 -36.88 3.35
C GLN A 565 -1.65 -37.09 2.54
N ASP A 566 -1.77 -37.64 1.34
CA ASP A 566 -0.65 -37.72 0.40
C ASP A 566 -0.56 -36.42 -0.42
N LEU A 567 0.65 -35.90 -0.55
CA LEU A 567 0.95 -34.74 -1.39
C LEU A 567 1.25 -35.21 -2.82
N LEU A 568 0.47 -34.74 -3.80
CA LEU A 568 0.70 -35.06 -5.20
C LEU A 568 1.24 -33.84 -5.95
N LEU A 569 2.12 -34.10 -6.93
CA LEU A 569 2.58 -33.14 -7.93
C LEU A 569 2.08 -33.60 -9.30
N GLY A 570 1.19 -32.83 -9.91
CA GLY A 570 0.72 -33.03 -11.27
C GLY A 570 1.47 -32.14 -12.26
N PHE A 571 1.91 -32.73 -13.37
CA PHE A 571 2.46 -32.00 -14.51
C PHE A 571 1.38 -31.80 -15.57
N LEU A 572 1.09 -30.54 -15.89
CA LEU A 572 0.17 -30.19 -16.98
C LEU A 572 0.88 -30.37 -18.32
N THR A 573 0.12 -30.47 -19.41
CA THR A 573 0.69 -30.66 -20.77
C THR A 573 1.80 -29.64 -21.06
N PRO A 574 3.03 -30.09 -21.30
CA PRO A 574 4.15 -29.19 -21.62
C PRO A 574 3.98 -28.60 -23.02
N SER A 575 4.48 -27.38 -23.21
CA SER A 575 4.66 -26.80 -24.54
C SER A 575 6.14 -26.53 -24.79
N PHE A 576 6.71 -27.19 -25.80
CA PHE A 576 8.11 -26.98 -26.17
C PHE A 576 8.24 -25.78 -27.11
N GLY A 577 9.43 -25.19 -27.11
CA GLY A 577 9.81 -24.15 -28.07
C GLY A 577 9.67 -24.61 -29.53
N ASN A 578 9.68 -23.67 -30.47
CA ASN A 578 9.49 -23.96 -31.89
C ASN A 578 10.71 -24.66 -32.55
N THR A 579 11.80 -24.82 -31.80
CA THR A 579 13.04 -25.47 -32.25
C THR A 579 13.50 -26.46 -31.19
N ASN A 580 13.99 -27.64 -31.63
CA ASN A 580 14.54 -28.65 -30.73
C ASN A 580 15.88 -28.21 -30.15
N LEU A 581 16.25 -28.76 -28.98
CA LEU A 581 17.58 -28.60 -28.41
C LEU A 581 18.65 -29.12 -29.38
N ALA A 582 19.72 -28.36 -29.57
CA ALA A 582 20.89 -28.76 -30.35
C ALA A 582 21.95 -29.45 -29.48
N ALA A 583 22.96 -30.05 -30.11
CA ALA A 583 24.07 -30.65 -29.40
C ALA A 583 24.78 -29.61 -28.50
N GLY A 584 24.89 -29.91 -27.20
CA GLY A 584 25.45 -29.02 -26.20
C GLY A 584 24.42 -28.20 -25.40
N ASP A 585 23.17 -28.12 -25.88
CA ASP A 585 22.07 -27.50 -25.14
C ASP A 585 21.58 -28.43 -24.03
N LYS A 586 21.10 -27.82 -22.93
CA LYS A 586 20.56 -28.54 -21.77
C LYS A 586 19.33 -27.86 -21.20
N LEU A 587 18.37 -28.68 -20.79
CA LEU A 587 17.21 -28.26 -20.02
C LEU A 587 17.21 -29.03 -18.70
N ILE A 588 17.19 -28.33 -17.57
CA ILE A 588 17.27 -28.93 -16.24
C ILE A 588 16.01 -28.58 -15.48
N PHE A 589 15.23 -29.60 -15.11
CA PHE A 589 14.11 -29.47 -14.20
C PHE A 589 14.47 -30.11 -12.86
N SER A 590 14.25 -29.40 -11.76
CA SER A 590 14.46 -29.94 -10.42
C SER A 590 13.33 -29.53 -9.48
N TYR A 591 13.10 -30.38 -8.48
CA TYR A 591 12.20 -30.09 -7.37
C TYR A 591 12.79 -30.59 -6.06
N SER A 592 12.49 -29.91 -4.96
CA SER A 592 12.93 -30.32 -3.63
C SER A 592 11.90 -30.01 -2.55
N ILE A 593 11.94 -30.82 -1.49
CA ILE A 593 11.22 -30.66 -0.23
C ILE A 593 12.28 -30.48 0.85
N GLU A 594 12.27 -29.35 1.55
CA GLU A 594 13.34 -29.02 2.51
C GLU A 594 13.50 -30.13 3.55
N GLY A 595 14.73 -30.64 3.70
CA GLY A 595 15.06 -31.67 4.69
C GLY A 595 14.60 -33.09 4.35
N VAL A 596 13.93 -33.31 3.21
CA VAL A 596 13.32 -34.61 2.88
C VAL A 596 13.79 -35.19 1.55
N LEU A 597 13.61 -34.46 0.45
CA LEU A 597 13.85 -34.98 -0.91
C LEU A 597 14.38 -33.88 -1.83
N SER A 598 15.27 -34.25 -2.75
CA SER A 598 15.70 -33.39 -3.86
C SER A 598 15.92 -34.24 -5.09
N GLN A 599 15.30 -33.86 -6.21
CA GLN A 599 15.38 -34.58 -7.48
C GLN A 599 15.68 -33.61 -8.62
N SER A 600 16.49 -34.05 -9.58
CA SER A 600 16.89 -33.26 -10.75
C SER A 600 16.91 -34.14 -11.99
N PHE A 601 16.37 -33.60 -13.08
CA PHE A 601 16.28 -34.23 -14.40
C PHE A 601 16.98 -33.32 -15.39
N THR A 602 18.00 -33.83 -16.06
CA THR A 602 18.71 -33.12 -17.12
C THR A 602 18.32 -33.73 -18.46
N LEU A 603 17.86 -32.88 -19.34
CA LEU A 603 17.43 -33.19 -20.70
C LEU A 603 18.38 -32.50 -21.68
N ASP A 604 18.68 -33.17 -22.78
CA ASP A 604 19.55 -32.71 -23.85
C ASP A 604 19.00 -33.17 -25.21
N ALA A 605 19.73 -32.89 -26.28
CA ALA A 605 19.31 -33.24 -27.64
C ALA A 605 19.09 -34.75 -27.87
N GLU A 606 19.71 -35.64 -27.07
CA GLU A 606 19.60 -37.08 -27.24
C GLU A 606 18.37 -37.68 -26.55
N ASN A 607 17.80 -36.97 -25.57
CA ASN A 607 16.73 -37.48 -24.72
C ASN A 607 15.50 -36.56 -24.63
N ILE A 608 15.43 -35.48 -25.42
CA ILE A 608 14.29 -34.54 -25.42
C ILE A 608 12.96 -35.20 -25.75
N ASP A 609 12.95 -36.26 -26.57
CA ASP A 609 11.74 -37.04 -26.85
C ASP A 609 11.19 -37.72 -25.57
N ASN A 610 12.06 -38.10 -24.63
CA ASN A 610 11.65 -38.62 -23.33
C ASN A 610 11.11 -37.51 -22.39
N ALA A 611 11.41 -36.24 -22.67
CA ALA A 611 10.94 -35.12 -21.85
C ALA A 611 9.43 -34.94 -21.99
N TYR A 612 8.91 -35.02 -23.21
CA TYR A 612 7.47 -34.94 -23.45
C TYR A 612 6.74 -36.04 -22.69
N ASP A 613 7.21 -37.28 -22.79
CA ASP A 613 6.63 -38.42 -22.05
C ASP A 613 6.78 -38.30 -20.53
N PHE A 614 7.85 -37.66 -20.05
CA PHE A 614 8.08 -37.45 -18.62
C PHE A 614 7.09 -36.45 -18.01
N PHE A 615 6.87 -35.31 -18.67
CA PHE A 615 6.03 -34.23 -18.16
C PHE A 615 4.56 -34.39 -18.54
N ASN A 616 4.22 -34.97 -19.69
CA ASN A 616 2.85 -34.92 -20.18
C ASN A 616 1.90 -35.80 -19.35
N GLY A 617 1.03 -35.16 -18.57
CA GLY A 617 -0.08 -35.81 -17.89
C GLY A 617 0.33 -36.75 -16.76
N ARG A 618 1.53 -36.56 -16.18
CA ARG A 618 2.04 -37.41 -15.10
C ARG A 618 1.74 -36.83 -13.73
N THR A 619 1.40 -37.69 -12.78
CA THR A 619 1.29 -37.35 -11.36
C THR A 619 2.36 -38.09 -10.57
N LEU A 620 3.08 -37.38 -9.71
CA LEU A 620 4.02 -37.96 -8.74
C LEU A 620 3.38 -37.92 -7.35
N ASN A 621 3.39 -39.05 -6.65
CA ASN A 621 3.09 -39.08 -5.21
C ASN A 621 4.37 -38.78 -4.44
N LEU A 622 4.39 -37.68 -3.70
CA LEU A 622 5.54 -37.23 -2.92
C LEU A 622 5.57 -37.83 -1.51
N GLY A 623 4.51 -38.56 -1.11
CA GLY A 623 4.36 -39.20 0.18
C GLY A 623 3.39 -38.48 1.12
N GLN A 624 3.30 -38.98 2.35
CA GLN A 624 2.40 -38.46 3.38
C GLN A 624 2.90 -37.13 3.93
N LEU A 625 2.02 -36.13 3.99
CA LEU A 625 2.31 -34.75 4.40
C LEU A 625 3.04 -34.66 5.76
N THR A 626 2.68 -35.51 6.72
CA THR A 626 3.33 -35.56 8.06
C THR A 626 4.82 -35.90 8.00
N GLY A 627 5.28 -36.59 6.97
CA GLY A 627 6.70 -36.89 6.72
C GLY A 627 7.39 -35.85 5.84
N LEU A 628 6.67 -34.84 5.34
CA LEU A 628 7.16 -33.83 4.40
C LEU A 628 7.29 -32.43 5.02
N THR A 629 6.79 -32.23 6.25
CA THR A 629 6.79 -30.94 6.95
C THR A 629 7.89 -30.87 8.01
N ASP A 630 8.33 -29.67 8.33
CA ASP A 630 9.26 -29.45 9.44
C ASP A 630 8.59 -29.66 10.82
N SER A 631 9.36 -29.42 11.90
CA SER A 631 8.85 -29.56 13.27
C SER A 631 7.73 -28.58 13.63
N ASN A 632 7.52 -27.53 12.82
CA ASN A 632 6.47 -26.53 12.98
C ASN A 632 5.28 -26.81 12.05
N SER A 633 5.23 -27.98 11.40
CA SER A 633 4.20 -28.33 10.41
C SER A 633 4.21 -27.42 9.17
N VAL A 634 5.37 -26.91 8.77
CA VAL A 634 5.53 -26.11 7.55
C VAL A 634 6.08 -26.97 6.42
N LEU A 635 5.37 -26.98 5.29
CA LEU A 635 5.81 -27.58 4.03
C LEU A 635 6.59 -26.53 3.23
N LYS A 636 7.81 -26.86 2.81
CA LYS A 636 8.61 -26.02 1.92
C LYS A 636 8.96 -26.77 0.65
N LEU A 637 8.46 -26.29 -0.48
CA LEU A 637 8.70 -26.85 -1.81
C LEU A 637 9.48 -25.84 -2.65
N ALA A 638 10.44 -26.33 -3.43
CA ALA A 638 11.12 -25.52 -4.43
C ALA A 638 11.10 -26.23 -5.78
N PHE A 639 10.96 -25.46 -6.86
CA PHE A 639 11.01 -25.92 -8.25
C PHE A 639 11.95 -25.02 -9.03
N ASN A 640 12.78 -25.61 -9.89
CA ASN A 640 13.66 -24.86 -10.77
C ASN A 640 13.62 -25.45 -12.17
N LEU A 641 13.54 -24.56 -13.15
CA LEU A 641 13.68 -24.84 -14.57
C LEU A 641 14.81 -23.97 -15.13
N VAL A 642 15.84 -24.60 -15.66
CA VAL A 642 17.02 -23.92 -16.21
C VAL A 642 17.24 -24.38 -17.64
N LEU A 643 17.46 -23.44 -18.55
CA LEU A 643 17.81 -23.70 -19.94
C LEU A 643 19.19 -23.11 -20.22
N GLU A 644 20.12 -23.95 -20.66
CA GLU A 644 21.41 -23.56 -21.21
C GLU A 644 21.37 -23.87 -22.71
N THR A 645 21.31 -22.87 -23.58
CA THR A 645 21.18 -23.12 -25.02
C THR A 645 21.80 -22.02 -25.87
N GLN A 646 22.27 -22.41 -27.05
CA GLN A 646 22.65 -21.48 -28.13
C GLN A 646 21.59 -21.41 -29.25
N THR A 647 20.53 -22.20 -29.14
CA THR A 647 19.52 -22.40 -30.19
C THR A 647 18.33 -21.48 -29.96
N ALA A 648 18.18 -20.47 -30.81
CA ALA A 648 17.02 -19.59 -30.75
C ALA A 648 15.72 -20.38 -30.96
N GLY A 649 14.71 -20.08 -30.15
CA GLY A 649 13.41 -20.75 -30.18
C GLY A 649 13.35 -22.07 -29.42
N ALA A 650 14.47 -22.58 -28.88
CA ALA A 650 14.45 -23.72 -27.97
C ALA A 650 13.95 -23.31 -26.58
N GLY A 651 13.15 -24.17 -25.94
CA GLY A 651 12.57 -23.87 -24.63
C GLY A 651 11.53 -24.88 -24.16
N LEU A 652 11.02 -24.65 -22.96
CA LEU A 652 9.93 -25.40 -22.34
C LEU A 652 9.06 -24.44 -21.53
N ASP A 653 7.75 -24.58 -21.73
CA ASP A 653 6.70 -24.03 -20.88
C ASP A 653 6.01 -25.20 -20.14
N LEU A 654 6.05 -25.19 -18.82
CA LEU A 654 5.63 -26.28 -17.94
C LEU A 654 4.66 -25.78 -16.86
N GLY A 655 3.40 -26.21 -16.97
CA GLY A 655 2.41 -26.04 -15.92
C GLY A 655 2.52 -27.11 -14.83
N LEU A 656 2.33 -26.72 -13.58
CA LEU A 656 2.37 -27.58 -12.40
C LEU A 656 1.13 -27.36 -11.51
N ILE A 657 0.67 -28.42 -10.86
CA ILE A 657 -0.34 -28.36 -9.80
C ILE A 657 0.11 -29.22 -8.60
N VAL A 658 -0.05 -28.71 -7.38
CA VAL A 658 0.28 -29.44 -6.15
C VAL A 658 -0.93 -29.49 -5.23
N GLY A 659 -1.22 -30.67 -4.69
CA GLY A 659 -2.39 -30.94 -3.86
C GLY A 659 -2.85 -32.39 -4.00
N ASN A 660 -4.10 -32.67 -3.66
CA ASN A 660 -4.77 -33.96 -3.81
C ASN A 660 -6.29 -33.76 -3.61
N SER A 661 -7.10 -34.62 -4.23
CA SER A 661 -8.54 -34.82 -4.04
C SER A 661 -9.06 -34.95 -2.60
N THR A 662 -8.20 -35.10 -1.60
CA THR A 662 -8.60 -35.31 -0.20
C THR A 662 -8.16 -34.18 0.73
N PHE A 663 -7.54 -33.11 0.20
CA PHE A 663 -7.22 -31.90 0.96
C PHE A 663 -8.50 -31.13 1.29
N VAL A 664 -9.15 -31.56 2.37
CA VAL A 664 -10.27 -30.83 2.99
C VAL A 664 -9.68 -29.92 4.06
N THR A 665 -9.70 -28.62 3.80
CA THR A 665 -9.54 -27.65 4.89
C THR A 665 -10.78 -27.79 5.77
N SER A 666 -10.62 -28.15 7.05
CA SER A 666 -11.79 -28.30 7.95
C SER A 666 -12.70 -27.06 7.89
N SER A 667 -14.01 -27.20 8.11
CA SER A 667 -14.97 -26.09 8.07
C SER A 667 -14.72 -24.97 9.09
N ASN A 668 -13.75 -25.16 10.00
CA ASN A 668 -13.25 -24.17 10.95
C ASN A 668 -11.83 -23.67 10.59
N SER A 669 -11.30 -24.06 9.44
CA SER A 669 -10.01 -23.60 8.92
C SER A 669 -10.22 -22.32 8.13
N PRO A 670 -9.48 -21.23 8.39
CA PRO A 670 -9.57 -19.95 7.68
C PRO A 670 -9.10 -20.01 6.20
N LEU A 671 -8.94 -21.21 5.64
CA LEU A 671 -8.28 -21.50 4.37
C LEU A 671 -9.24 -21.99 3.26
N SER A 672 -10.55 -21.97 3.49
CA SER A 672 -11.55 -22.18 2.43
C SER A 672 -11.47 -21.03 1.41
N SER A 673 -11.23 -21.35 0.14
CA SER A 673 -11.29 -20.37 -0.95
C SER A 673 -12.71 -19.80 -1.05
N VAL A 674 -12.91 -18.57 -0.58
CA VAL A 674 -14.22 -17.91 -0.63
C VAL A 674 -14.43 -17.35 -2.04
N PRO A 675 -15.57 -17.65 -2.71
CA PRO A 675 -15.90 -17.06 -4.00
C PRO A 675 -15.86 -15.53 -3.91
N LEU A 676 -15.10 -14.90 -4.81
CA LEU A 676 -14.98 -13.44 -4.85
C LEU A 676 -16.38 -12.81 -5.04
N PRO A 677 -16.82 -11.88 -4.16
CA PRO A 677 -17.97 -11.06 -4.46
C PRO A 677 -17.70 -10.24 -5.73
N ALA A 678 -18.69 -10.12 -6.61
CA ALA A 678 -18.61 -9.40 -7.89
C ALA A 678 -18.20 -7.91 -7.81
N GLY A 679 -17.91 -7.37 -6.62
CA GLY A 679 -17.52 -5.98 -6.37
C GLY A 679 -16.09 -5.60 -6.78
N VAL A 680 -15.20 -6.56 -7.10
CA VAL A 680 -13.82 -6.26 -7.54
C VAL A 680 -13.80 -5.50 -8.89
N TRP A 681 -14.78 -5.75 -9.76
CA TRP A 681 -14.94 -5.02 -11.04
C TRP A 681 -15.32 -3.54 -10.88
N LEU A 682 -15.84 -3.12 -9.72
CA LEU A 682 -16.12 -1.71 -9.43
C LEU A 682 -14.84 -0.90 -9.10
N PHE A 683 -13.76 -1.56 -8.69
CA PHE A 683 -12.50 -0.86 -8.34
C PHE A 683 -11.62 -0.56 -9.57
N THR A 684 -11.56 -1.47 -10.54
CA THR A 684 -10.85 -1.24 -11.82
C THR A 684 -11.57 -0.21 -12.70
N SER A 685 -12.90 -0.19 -12.68
CA SER A 685 -13.69 0.83 -13.39
C SER A 685 -13.59 2.22 -12.75
N GLY A 686 -13.43 2.32 -11.42
CA GLY A 686 -13.20 3.59 -10.72
C GLY A 686 -11.83 4.22 -11.02
N LEU A 687 -10.78 3.42 -11.13
CA LEU A 687 -9.42 3.91 -11.46
C LEU A 687 -9.30 4.33 -12.93
N LEU A 688 -9.91 3.57 -13.85
CA LEU A 688 -10.01 3.95 -15.27
C LEU A 688 -10.92 5.17 -15.48
N GLY A 689 -11.98 5.32 -14.68
CA GLY A 689 -12.84 6.50 -14.68
C GLY A 689 -12.09 7.78 -14.28
N TRP A 690 -11.20 7.69 -13.28
CA TRP A 690 -10.38 8.82 -12.83
C TRP A 690 -9.28 9.22 -13.84
N LEU A 691 -8.65 8.24 -14.50
CA LEU A 691 -7.72 8.51 -15.61
C LEU A 691 -8.44 9.07 -16.86
N GLY A 692 -9.72 8.71 -17.06
CA GLY A 692 -10.55 9.22 -18.14
C GLY A 692 -11.02 10.68 -17.94
N THR A 693 -11.23 11.13 -16.70
CA THR A 693 -11.67 12.50 -16.42
C THR A 693 -10.54 13.53 -16.50
N ASN A 694 -9.28 13.14 -16.30
CA ASN A 694 -8.12 14.04 -16.44
C ASN A 694 -7.68 14.29 -17.90
N ARG A 695 -8.42 13.79 -18.90
CA ARG A 695 -8.17 14.06 -20.33
C ARG A 695 -9.24 14.93 -21.02
N ARG A 696 -10.14 15.58 -20.28
CA ARG A 696 -11.07 16.58 -20.85
C ARG A 696 -11.01 17.91 -20.11
N LYS A 697 -10.18 18.79 -20.70
CA LYS A 697 -10.01 20.24 -20.52
C LYS A 697 -9.37 20.73 -19.23
#